data_AF-A0A2G1ZJD2-F1
#
_entry.id   AF-A0A2G1ZJD2-F1
#
_cell.length_a   1.000
_cell.length_b   1.000
_cell.length_c   1.000
_cell.angle_alpha   90.00
_cell.angle_beta   90.00
_cell.angle_gamma   90.00
#
_symmetry.space_group_name_H-M   'P 1'
#
loop_
_entity.id
_entity.type
_entity.pdbx_description
1 polymer ?
#
loop_
_entity_poly.entity_id
_entity_poly.type
_entity_poly.pdbx_seq_one_letter_code
_entity_poly.pdbx_strand_id
1 'polypeptide(L)'
;MKSFNHLIILVSIAMLSACGGGSDNEGGGDITPPPPPTPVVKKNVTAMDFRRSVTSPDVIGQPLTFNLSNYVTSKSGNKLSLSQIEQIGNLAACKVTSTDKQALAFSVTPNSSVSCDYRYTVTDGTEQTSGLASILFTSQSAKLMASEQGLELPDGGVLSDLSKSVAVGNTLSFNIQDELAPEFAPMTRPSFVASTVVVGSGTAHITEEGDFSYQGVEIGLTSVTYSVIDDNKLIFTGVVNIDVSGDLNSAPITKDGSINRIVQIGDSLTLDILNFPGIGSLVTDKEGDKVQLVDVQVYDANVSLVSPMDVNNTQFTFSATKKAMFEVKYTVYDHEVDGVSTGVITIETGFVREGILEFSFNGFIKLFGDGALGAVGRNTLIKPFKNTLIPYMENNGLYATALKNIGFGNYRIDMSSEGGGEDKIILFSPENALQHTEVLIELPATSHVYYGLTYADRIQGFGGIVYEVTQAGKAIAHNQIYGTSNLCYSDFTQKFNALKLTNVESIESFGTFSAVVILKDETANYYGIDCKTKNIVVRDFSKTHRKAMAQCWSASPPGMAHGSFYCIKNSENQAISDAFWNQFSEYDDRPKNFYNTFVKFFNKNENIYVVKTTQVPTGIAALTDTGDLYVLFDGKDKNGDTYKMKKVATKVHDYQQAANYVTYMRGDVDEQEFGGYAQYHQETLPSGKKLNLTINFDKLDDDDREDVLFYENTANAIALVYKNKLKVLTNRGLKDYGGKDHYYNVIGDSANSYGTSTVTTGQGRSTFFARGNHGDHLKHWELISPLKEIDKSLGCDKPKHENVSYPYILSGCDFISFKMNGAILKPESSGVLVYPEERFADLDASGAVYPDLMDLDNDGFSTVQEEAECIAGPSKYQHGRIEYCSHPMLSDSDGDNVLDSLESLYQGNNKGNHYTRFSHIVGDYHKNEIGPYDGNKDINSNGQLDKYEN
;
A
#
# COMPACT_ATOMS: atom_id res chain seq x y z
N MET A 1 -9.10 -59.81 52.20
CA MET A 1 -8.32 -60.40 51.09
C MET A 1 -6.90 -59.83 51.15
N LYS A 2 -5.86 -60.66 51.04
CA LYS A 2 -4.94 -60.75 49.86
C LYS A 2 -4.55 -59.36 49.30
N SER A 3 -3.37 -58.77 49.59
CA SER A 3 -1.96 -59.14 49.29
C SER A 3 -1.52 -58.70 47.87
N PHE A 4 -0.31 -58.18 47.59
CA PHE A 4 1.03 -58.30 48.22
C PHE A 4 1.85 -56.98 48.17
N ASN A 5 2.84 -56.85 49.09
CA ASN A 5 4.24 -56.33 49.01
C ASN A 5 4.77 -55.69 47.70
N HIS A 6 5.78 -54.80 47.65
CA HIS A 6 6.65 -54.00 48.58
C HIS A 6 7.29 -52.86 47.70
N LEU A 7 8.36 -52.07 47.98
CA LEU A 7 9.45 -51.87 48.98
C LEU A 7 9.83 -50.34 48.85
N ILE A 8 10.14 -49.50 49.86
CA ILE A 8 11.30 -49.41 50.78
C ILE A 8 12.65 -49.40 49.99
N ILE A 9 13.48 -48.36 50.05
CA ILE A 9 14.43 -48.01 51.14
C ILE A 9 14.65 -46.48 51.27
N LEU A 10 14.83 -46.01 52.52
CA LEU A 10 15.37 -44.69 52.89
C LEU A 10 16.91 -44.74 53.00
N VAL A 11 17.62 -43.68 52.59
CA VAL A 11 18.88 -43.26 53.25
C VAL A 11 18.93 -41.73 53.31
N SER A 12 19.32 -41.19 54.47
CA SER A 12 19.78 -39.80 54.63
C SER A 12 21.12 -39.83 55.35
N ILE A 13 22.14 -39.14 54.83
CA ILE A 13 23.44 -38.95 55.48
C ILE A 13 23.82 -37.47 55.37
N ALA A 14 24.53 -36.97 56.39
CA ALA A 14 24.78 -35.56 56.62
C ALA A 14 26.19 -35.10 56.20
N MET A 15 26.44 -33.80 56.45
CA MET A 15 27.66 -33.03 56.20
C MET A 15 28.99 -33.76 56.43
N LEU A 16 30.00 -33.39 55.64
CA LEU A 16 31.38 -33.29 56.10
C LEU A 16 31.99 -31.96 55.62
N SER A 17 32.51 -31.18 56.55
CA SER A 17 33.34 -30.00 56.29
C SER A 17 34.75 -30.26 56.80
N ALA A 18 35.77 -30.07 55.96
CA ALA A 18 37.16 -30.14 56.38
C ALA A 18 37.97 -29.03 55.71
N CYS A 19 38.77 -28.32 56.50
CA CYS A 19 39.78 -27.38 56.02
C CYS A 19 41.14 -28.06 56.13
N GLY A 20 41.99 -27.95 55.11
CA GLY A 20 43.32 -28.54 55.12
C GLY A 20 44.20 -27.96 54.01
N GLY A 21 45.17 -27.14 54.40
CA GLY A 21 46.25 -26.70 53.52
C GLY A 21 47.49 -27.58 53.72
N GLY A 22 48.19 -27.88 52.63
CA GLY A 22 49.48 -28.58 52.63
C GLY A 22 50.04 -28.56 51.21
N SER A 23 51.30 -28.12 51.07
CA SER A 23 52.00 -28.11 49.79
C SER A 23 52.74 -29.43 49.58
N ASP A 24 52.82 -29.91 48.34
CA ASP A 24 54.05 -29.82 47.53
C ASP A 24 53.75 -30.29 46.09
N ASN A 25 54.72 -30.15 45.17
CA ASN A 25 54.50 -30.23 43.73
C ASN A 25 54.31 -31.67 43.20
N GLU A 26 53.53 -31.83 42.12
CA GLU A 26 54.06 -32.06 40.75
C GLU A 26 52.97 -32.20 39.67
N GLY A 27 53.22 -31.57 38.51
CA GLY A 27 52.78 -31.99 37.16
C GLY A 27 51.31 -32.32 36.84
N GLY A 28 50.66 -31.45 36.06
CA GLY A 28 49.46 -31.80 35.27
C GLY A 28 48.18 -31.08 35.69
N GLY A 29 47.99 -29.85 35.22
CA GLY A 29 46.71 -29.15 35.34
C GLY A 29 45.73 -29.64 34.27
N ASP A 30 44.82 -30.51 34.65
CA ASP A 30 43.72 -30.97 33.80
C ASP A 30 42.69 -29.83 33.67
N ILE A 31 42.43 -29.37 32.44
CA ILE A 31 41.49 -28.27 32.18
C ILE A 31 40.05 -28.83 32.21
N THR A 32 39.48 -28.84 33.41
CA THR A 32 38.03 -29.06 33.58
C THR A 32 37.26 -28.00 32.79
N PRO A 33 36.31 -28.38 31.91
CA PRO A 33 35.51 -27.41 31.16
C PRO A 33 34.84 -26.38 32.07
N PRO A 34 34.63 -25.13 31.61
CA PRO A 34 33.86 -24.17 32.36
C PRO A 34 32.46 -24.75 32.67
N PRO A 35 31.91 -24.52 33.87
CA PRO A 35 30.52 -24.90 34.13
C PRO A 35 29.61 -24.16 33.15
N PRO A 36 28.57 -24.81 32.58
CA PRO A 36 27.71 -24.18 31.60
C PRO A 36 27.10 -22.89 32.17
N PRO A 37 26.91 -21.84 31.33
CA PRO A 37 26.56 -20.50 31.79
C PRO A 37 25.32 -20.53 32.70
N THR A 38 25.40 -19.82 33.83
CA THR A 38 24.35 -19.92 34.85
C THR A 38 23.01 -19.43 34.31
N PRO A 39 21.92 -20.21 34.53
CA PRO A 39 20.70 -20.07 33.75
C PRO A 39 20.02 -18.70 33.90
N VAL A 40 19.75 -18.05 32.77
CA VAL A 40 18.99 -16.80 32.71
C VAL A 40 17.53 -17.09 33.04
N VAL A 41 17.17 -16.95 34.31
CA VAL A 41 15.78 -17.05 34.79
C VAL A 41 14.91 -16.03 34.05
N LYS A 42 13.71 -16.44 33.64
CA LYS A 42 12.73 -15.59 32.94
C LYS A 42 12.12 -14.57 33.91
N LYS A 43 12.76 -13.41 34.04
CA LYS A 43 12.40 -12.35 35.00
C LYS A 43 11.09 -11.64 34.65
N ASN A 44 10.38 -11.21 35.70
CA ASN A 44 9.23 -10.32 35.64
C ASN A 44 9.66 -8.85 35.53
N VAL A 45 10.89 -8.52 35.92
CA VAL A 45 11.52 -7.20 35.74
C VAL A 45 12.47 -7.21 34.54
N THR A 46 12.29 -6.27 33.62
CA THR A 46 13.15 -6.02 32.46
C THR A 46 13.89 -4.69 32.58
N ALA A 47 15.09 -4.65 32.00
CA ALA A 47 15.89 -3.46 31.77
C ALA A 47 16.42 -3.54 30.33
N MET A 48 16.37 -2.44 29.59
CA MET A 48 16.83 -2.31 28.22
C MET A 48 18.23 -1.72 28.20
N ASP A 49 19.08 -2.21 27.31
CA ASP A 49 20.34 -1.54 27.00
C ASP A 49 20.03 -0.33 26.12
N PHE A 50 20.65 0.83 26.40
CA PHE A 50 20.38 2.06 25.64
C PHE A 50 21.65 2.86 25.34
N ARG A 51 21.63 3.53 24.18
CA ARG A 51 22.63 4.53 23.76
C ARG A 51 21.97 5.91 23.79
N ARG A 52 22.66 6.95 24.25
CA ARG A 52 22.12 8.32 24.27
C ARG A 52 23.17 9.41 24.07
N SER A 53 22.98 10.21 23.02
CA SER A 53 23.75 11.44 22.79
C SER A 53 23.18 12.62 23.60
N VAL A 54 24.06 13.44 24.19
CA VAL A 54 23.69 14.66 24.93
C VAL A 54 24.68 15.79 24.65
N THR A 55 24.19 16.94 24.19
CA THR A 55 25.00 18.15 24.10
C THR A 55 25.17 18.76 25.49
N SER A 56 26.42 18.92 25.95
CA SER A 56 26.77 19.53 27.24
C SER A 56 27.20 21.00 27.06
N PRO A 57 26.84 21.91 27.98
CA PRO A 57 27.37 23.27 27.96
C PRO A 57 28.89 23.28 28.18
N ASP A 58 29.62 24.16 27.51
CA ASP A 58 31.09 24.29 27.65
C ASP A 58 31.54 24.89 29.00
N VAL A 59 30.62 25.07 29.96
CA VAL A 59 30.84 25.73 31.25
C VAL A 59 30.67 24.71 32.38
N ILE A 60 31.69 24.64 33.25
CA ILE A 60 31.84 23.65 34.31
C ILE A 60 30.63 23.61 35.25
N GLY A 61 30.09 22.39 35.49
CA GLY A 61 29.56 22.02 36.80
C GLY A 61 28.05 21.78 36.94
N GLN A 62 27.26 21.80 35.86
CA GLN A 62 25.84 21.42 35.97
C GLN A 62 25.65 19.89 35.87
N PRO A 63 24.91 19.25 36.81
CA PRO A 63 24.61 17.82 36.76
C PRO A 63 23.47 17.52 35.77
N LEU A 64 23.82 16.87 34.66
CA LEU A 64 22.85 16.32 33.71
C LEU A 64 22.21 15.07 34.33
N THR A 65 20.88 15.00 34.35
CA THR A 65 20.14 13.93 35.03
C THR A 65 19.37 13.07 34.03
N PHE A 66 19.59 11.76 34.13
CA PHE A 66 19.07 10.73 33.26
C PHE A 66 18.01 9.93 34.00
N ASN A 67 16.82 9.79 33.40
CA ASN A 67 15.71 9.02 33.94
C ASN A 67 15.59 7.70 33.17
N LEU A 68 15.62 6.58 33.89
CA LEU A 68 15.59 5.21 33.36
C LEU A 68 14.16 4.70 33.13
N SER A 69 13.11 5.45 33.49
CA SER A 69 11.71 4.98 33.49
C SER A 69 11.21 4.46 32.13
N ASN A 70 11.78 4.93 31.01
CA ASN A 70 11.43 4.47 29.67
C ASN A 70 12.14 3.18 29.26
N TYR A 71 13.19 2.79 29.98
CA TYR A 71 14.09 1.67 29.68
C TYR A 71 13.89 0.48 30.63
N VAL A 72 12.91 0.54 31.54
CA VAL A 72 12.68 -0.50 32.56
C VAL A 72 11.19 -0.82 32.70
N THR A 73 10.87 -2.10 32.88
CA THR A 73 9.47 -2.56 32.89
C THR A 73 9.24 -3.67 33.90
N SER A 74 8.00 -3.78 34.40
CA SER A 74 7.57 -4.81 35.33
C SER A 74 6.30 -5.46 34.78
N LYS A 75 6.39 -6.74 34.39
CA LYS A 75 5.26 -7.52 33.86
C LYS A 75 4.17 -7.80 34.91
N SER A 76 4.51 -7.66 36.20
CA SER A 76 3.58 -7.71 37.33
C SER A 76 2.97 -6.34 37.70
N GLY A 77 3.40 -5.24 37.07
CA GLY A 77 2.95 -3.88 37.42
C GLY A 77 3.49 -3.37 38.77
N ASN A 78 4.52 -4.01 39.33
CA ASN A 78 5.12 -3.61 40.60
C ASN A 78 5.91 -2.30 40.45
N LYS A 79 5.95 -1.48 41.52
CA LYS A 79 6.73 -0.22 41.51
C LYS A 79 8.23 -0.52 41.50
N LEU A 80 8.89 -0.18 40.39
CA LEU A 80 10.34 -0.29 40.24
C LEU A 80 11.12 0.77 41.01
N SER A 81 12.38 0.44 41.32
CA SER A 81 13.37 1.33 41.94
C SER A 81 14.78 1.00 41.46
N LEU A 82 15.66 2.00 41.43
CA LEU A 82 17.07 1.87 41.02
C LEU A 82 17.90 1.40 42.21
N SER A 83 18.36 0.14 42.20
CA SER A 83 19.14 -0.44 43.30
C SER A 83 20.60 0.00 43.26
N GLN A 84 21.22 0.00 42.08
CA GLN A 84 22.63 0.33 41.85
C GLN A 84 22.83 1.01 40.50
N ILE A 85 23.83 1.89 40.42
CA ILE A 85 24.39 2.44 39.19
C ILE A 85 25.92 2.36 39.34
N GLU A 86 26.59 1.75 38.38
CA GLU A 86 28.03 1.49 38.37
C GLU A 86 28.63 2.09 37.09
N GLN A 87 29.67 2.91 37.23
CA GLN A 87 30.45 3.37 36.09
C GLN A 87 31.32 2.21 35.60
N ILE A 88 31.34 1.97 34.28
CA ILE A 88 32.27 1.03 33.65
C ILE A 88 33.48 1.84 33.14
N GLY A 89 34.69 1.30 33.32
CA GLY A 89 35.93 2.07 33.12
C GLY A 89 36.24 3.05 34.26
N ASN A 90 37.24 3.92 34.07
CA ASN A 90 37.83 4.75 35.14
C ASN A 90 37.88 6.27 34.83
N LEU A 91 37.28 6.72 33.72
CA LEU A 91 37.31 8.11 33.28
C LEU A 91 36.64 9.05 34.31
N ALA A 92 37.38 10.04 34.81
CA ALA A 92 36.90 10.92 35.89
C ALA A 92 35.68 11.79 35.49
N ALA A 93 35.51 12.07 34.20
CA ALA A 93 34.37 12.82 33.65
C ALA A 93 33.04 12.03 33.70
N CYS A 94 33.12 10.70 33.70
CA CYS A 94 31.98 9.78 33.72
C CYS A 94 31.54 9.40 35.15
N LYS A 95 31.98 10.15 36.16
CA LYS A 95 31.64 9.83 37.54
C LYS A 95 30.21 10.23 37.86
N VAL A 96 29.40 9.26 38.29
CA VAL A 96 28.04 9.51 38.81
C VAL A 96 28.11 10.46 40.01
N THR A 97 27.36 11.56 39.94
CA THR A 97 27.34 12.62 40.97
C THR A 97 26.10 12.56 41.87
N SER A 98 25.00 11.97 41.40
CA SER A 98 23.78 11.77 42.21
C SER A 98 22.97 10.55 41.75
N THR A 99 22.08 10.04 42.61
CA THR A 99 21.18 8.91 42.28
C THR A 99 19.87 9.03 43.06
N ASP A 100 18.73 9.12 42.36
CA ASP A 100 17.40 9.01 42.94
C ASP A 100 16.83 7.62 42.68
N LYS A 101 16.73 6.83 43.75
CA LYS A 101 16.25 5.45 43.70
C LYS A 101 14.75 5.31 43.41
N GLN A 102 13.94 6.35 43.67
CA GLN A 102 12.48 6.33 43.48
C GLN A 102 12.03 7.01 42.18
N ALA A 103 12.78 8.00 41.68
CA ALA A 103 12.57 8.60 40.36
C ALA A 103 13.26 7.82 39.22
N LEU A 104 13.86 6.67 39.53
CA LEU A 104 14.63 5.82 38.59
C LEU A 104 15.73 6.62 37.86
N ALA A 105 16.44 7.50 38.57
CA ALA A 105 17.31 8.50 37.94
C ALA A 105 18.72 8.56 38.52
N PHE A 106 19.68 8.98 37.69
CA PHE A 106 21.05 9.27 38.11
C PHE A 106 21.58 10.54 37.43
N SER A 107 22.59 11.17 38.02
CA SER A 107 23.20 12.39 37.49
C SER A 107 24.68 12.22 37.21
N VAL A 108 25.16 12.88 36.15
CA VAL A 108 26.55 12.93 35.72
C VAL A 108 26.94 14.39 35.48
N THR A 109 28.18 14.77 35.75
CA THR A 109 28.70 16.12 35.48
C THR A 109 29.93 16.03 34.58
N PRO A 110 29.73 15.88 33.25
CA PRO A 110 30.84 15.88 32.29
C PRO A 110 31.55 17.25 32.30
N ASN A 111 32.83 17.24 31.95
CA ASN A 111 33.68 18.44 31.86
C ASN A 111 34.42 18.56 30.51
N SER A 112 34.13 17.68 29.55
CA SER A 112 34.60 17.68 28.17
C SER A 112 33.60 16.90 27.30
N SER A 113 33.83 16.84 25.98
CA SER A 113 33.30 15.74 25.18
C SER A 113 33.87 14.40 25.70
N VAL A 114 33.04 13.38 25.90
CA VAL A 114 33.42 12.07 26.47
C VAL A 114 32.31 11.03 26.27
N SER A 115 32.65 9.76 26.00
CA SER A 115 31.69 8.64 26.04
C SER A 115 31.77 7.96 27.41
N CYS A 116 30.62 7.60 27.98
CA CYS A 116 30.50 7.09 29.33
C CYS A 116 29.54 5.90 29.41
N ASP A 117 30.07 4.72 29.69
CA ASP A 117 29.29 3.50 29.89
C ASP A 117 28.98 3.26 31.37
N TYR A 118 27.73 2.88 31.65
CA TYR A 118 27.26 2.54 32.99
C TYR A 118 26.49 1.22 32.98
N ARG A 119 26.62 0.44 34.05
CA ARG A 119 25.76 -0.70 34.37
C ARG A 119 24.77 -0.26 35.44
N TYR A 120 23.48 -0.26 35.10
CA TYR A 120 22.42 0.11 36.03
C TYR A 120 21.63 -1.12 36.44
N THR A 121 21.12 -1.17 37.67
CA THR A 121 20.37 -2.32 38.21
C THR A 121 19.06 -1.84 38.84
N VAL A 122 17.94 -2.41 38.41
CA VAL A 122 16.60 -2.10 38.94
C VAL A 122 15.99 -3.29 39.67
N THR A 123 15.09 -2.99 40.61
CA THR A 123 14.37 -3.97 41.41
C THR A 123 12.93 -3.54 41.68
N ASP A 124 12.03 -4.51 41.74
CA ASP A 124 10.65 -4.35 42.22
C ASP A 124 10.48 -4.71 43.71
N GLY A 125 11.59 -5.03 44.39
CA GLY A 125 11.63 -5.53 45.77
C GLY A 125 11.65 -7.06 45.89
N THR A 126 11.44 -7.81 44.82
CA THR A 126 11.51 -9.28 44.79
C THR A 126 12.54 -9.80 43.79
N GLU A 127 12.61 -9.22 42.59
CA GLU A 127 13.58 -9.54 41.56
C GLU A 127 14.55 -8.37 41.31
N GLN A 128 15.71 -8.67 40.73
CA GLN A 128 16.65 -7.66 40.24
C GLN A 128 17.13 -7.99 38.83
N THR A 129 17.26 -6.96 37.99
CA THR A 129 17.94 -7.09 36.70
C THR A 129 18.75 -5.84 36.37
N SER A 130 19.73 -6.01 35.50
CA SER A 130 20.62 -4.94 35.07
C SER A 130 20.49 -4.70 33.56
N GLY A 131 20.84 -3.49 33.14
CA GLY A 131 21.08 -3.12 31.74
C GLY A 131 22.29 -2.20 31.62
N LEU A 132 22.71 -1.94 30.39
CA LEU A 132 23.79 -1.05 30.01
C LEU A 132 23.23 0.31 29.56
N ALA A 133 23.92 1.38 29.94
CA ALA A 133 23.60 2.75 29.56
C ALA A 133 24.87 3.40 29.01
N SER A 134 24.95 3.55 27.69
CA SER A 134 26.08 4.22 27.02
C SER A 134 25.69 5.64 26.67
N ILE A 135 26.39 6.62 27.24
CA ILE A 135 26.04 8.04 27.13
C ILE A 135 27.20 8.82 26.52
N LEU A 136 26.95 9.35 25.31
CA LEU A 136 27.88 10.19 24.59
C LEU A 136 27.61 11.67 24.94
N PHE A 137 28.59 12.32 25.55
CA PHE A 137 28.55 13.75 25.83
C PHE A 137 29.37 14.50 24.79
N THR A 138 28.77 15.48 24.12
CA THR A 138 29.43 16.33 23.11
C THR A 138 29.33 17.80 23.52
N SER A 139 30.45 18.52 23.50
CA SER A 139 30.48 19.95 23.85
C SER A 139 29.61 20.80 22.91
N GLN A 140 28.98 21.85 23.44
CA GLN A 140 28.15 22.77 22.65
C GLN A 140 28.97 23.51 21.59
N SER A 141 30.20 23.93 21.92
CA SER A 141 31.13 24.52 20.95
C SER A 141 31.51 23.55 19.83
N ALA A 142 31.74 22.27 20.13
CA ALA A 142 32.04 21.26 19.11
C ALA A 142 30.89 21.11 18.10
N LYS A 143 29.64 21.03 18.60
CA LYS A 143 28.44 20.92 17.74
C LYS A 143 28.21 22.17 16.90
N LEU A 144 28.54 23.36 17.42
CA LEU A 144 28.49 24.61 16.65
C LEU A 144 29.52 24.62 15.52
N MET A 145 30.79 24.27 15.80
CA MET A 145 31.85 24.24 14.79
C MET A 145 31.57 23.24 13.66
N ALA A 146 30.98 22.08 13.96
CA ALA A 146 30.54 21.13 12.93
C ALA A 146 29.47 21.74 12.00
N SER A 147 28.47 22.40 12.59
CA SER A 147 27.40 23.07 11.85
C SER A 147 27.89 24.26 11.01
N GLU A 148 28.93 24.98 11.45
CA GLU A 148 29.56 26.06 10.68
C GLU A 148 30.44 25.54 9.53
N GLN A 149 30.99 24.33 9.66
CA GLN A 149 31.80 23.67 8.63
C GLN A 149 30.97 22.85 7.63
N GLY A 150 29.67 22.64 7.89
CA GLY A 150 28.80 21.79 7.06
C GLY A 150 29.11 20.30 7.19
N LEU A 151 29.65 19.87 8.32
CA LEU A 151 29.94 18.46 8.60
C LEU A 151 28.66 17.74 9.04
N GLU A 152 28.25 16.74 8.26
CA GLU A 152 27.27 15.75 8.71
C GLU A 152 27.90 14.89 9.81
N LEU A 153 27.09 14.56 10.83
CA LEU A 153 27.51 13.74 11.96
C LEU A 153 26.73 12.41 11.87
N PRO A 154 27.39 11.23 12.05
CA PRO A 154 26.69 9.96 12.21
C PRO A 154 25.64 10.07 13.33
N ASP A 155 24.46 9.48 13.14
CA ASP A 155 23.35 9.76 14.05
C ASP A 155 23.64 9.24 15.47
N GLY A 156 23.26 10.03 16.46
CA GLY A 156 23.68 9.87 17.85
C GLY A 156 25.19 10.03 18.14
N GLY A 157 26.06 10.13 17.12
CA GLY A 157 27.52 10.08 17.23
C GLY A 157 28.09 8.66 17.27
N VAL A 158 27.42 7.69 16.65
CA VAL A 158 27.79 6.27 16.64
C VAL A 158 28.51 5.90 15.34
N LEU A 159 29.57 5.09 15.44
CA LEU A 159 30.28 4.46 14.31
C LEU A 159 29.82 3.01 14.12
N SER A 160 30.04 2.46 12.93
CA SER A 160 29.70 1.05 12.66
C SER A 160 30.41 0.10 13.63
N ASP A 161 29.66 -0.90 14.08
CA ASP A 161 30.16 -1.97 14.94
C ASP A 161 31.04 -2.94 14.12
N LEU A 162 32.22 -3.30 14.63
CA LEU A 162 33.17 -4.20 13.97
C LEU A 162 33.11 -5.61 14.58
N SER A 163 32.76 -6.63 13.81
CA SER A 163 32.77 -8.03 14.27
C SER A 163 34.08 -8.74 13.89
N LYS A 164 34.68 -9.43 14.87
CA LYS A 164 35.93 -10.22 14.73
C LYS A 164 35.82 -11.50 15.56
N SER A 165 36.68 -12.48 15.31
CA SER A 165 36.82 -13.68 16.14
C SER A 165 38.27 -13.91 16.56
N VAL A 166 38.46 -14.59 17.69
CA VAL A 166 39.78 -14.96 18.22
C VAL A 166 39.67 -16.22 19.08
N ALA A 167 40.66 -17.11 19.04
CA ALA A 167 40.69 -18.25 19.95
C ALA A 167 41.24 -17.87 21.34
N VAL A 168 40.83 -18.58 22.39
CA VAL A 168 41.29 -18.38 23.78
C VAL A 168 42.83 -18.37 23.87
N GLY A 169 43.39 -17.41 24.59
CA GLY A 169 44.83 -17.24 24.78
C GLY A 169 45.55 -16.54 23.62
N ASN A 170 44.97 -16.54 22.42
CA ASN A 170 45.49 -15.80 21.27
C ASN A 170 45.16 -14.29 21.35
N THR A 171 45.87 -13.49 20.56
CA THR A 171 45.69 -12.03 20.48
C THR A 171 45.19 -11.63 19.11
N LEU A 172 44.06 -10.92 19.09
CA LEU A 172 43.52 -10.22 17.93
C LEU A 172 44.19 -8.85 17.83
N SER A 173 44.68 -8.48 16.64
CA SER A 173 45.24 -7.14 16.37
C SER A 173 44.90 -6.66 14.97
N PHE A 174 44.41 -5.42 14.85
CA PHE A 174 44.07 -4.74 13.60
C PHE A 174 43.96 -3.22 13.83
N ASN A 175 43.88 -2.39 12.79
CA ASN A 175 43.66 -0.95 12.94
C ASN A 175 42.18 -0.60 12.65
N ILE A 176 41.50 0.10 13.56
CA ILE A 176 40.07 0.44 13.41
C ILE A 176 39.84 1.47 12.28
N GLN A 177 40.77 2.41 12.11
CA GLN A 177 40.64 3.48 11.13
C GLN A 177 40.81 2.97 9.69
N ASP A 178 41.60 1.90 9.49
CA ASP A 178 41.69 1.20 8.19
C ASP A 178 40.40 0.42 7.87
N GLU A 179 39.82 -0.29 8.85
CA GLU A 179 38.58 -1.08 8.68
C GLU A 179 37.36 -0.20 8.38
N LEU A 180 37.28 0.98 9.00
CA LEU A 180 36.17 1.94 8.87
C LEU A 180 36.55 3.19 8.05
N ALA A 181 37.54 3.09 7.17
CA ALA A 181 38.10 4.23 6.42
C ALA A 181 37.07 5.22 5.80
N PRO A 182 35.89 4.80 5.29
CA PRO A 182 34.85 5.74 4.82
C PRO A 182 34.28 6.65 5.91
N GLU A 183 34.05 6.14 7.13
CA GLU A 183 33.49 6.91 8.26
C GLU A 183 34.52 7.87 8.87
N PHE A 184 35.80 7.53 8.78
CA PHE A 184 36.90 8.38 9.25
C PHE A 184 37.32 9.46 8.23
N ALA A 185 36.95 9.32 6.95
CA ALA A 185 37.27 10.28 5.90
C ALA A 185 36.80 11.75 6.16
N PRO A 186 35.62 12.04 6.74
CA PRO A 186 35.22 13.39 7.11
C PRO A 186 35.88 13.94 8.39
N MET A 187 36.60 13.13 9.17
CA MET A 187 37.12 13.55 10.49
C MET A 187 38.42 14.35 10.40
N THR A 188 38.52 15.44 11.18
CA THR A 188 39.74 16.27 11.23
C THR A 188 40.76 15.74 12.23
N ARG A 189 41.74 14.96 11.74
CA ARG A 189 42.78 14.27 12.56
C ARG A 189 42.17 13.51 13.75
N PRO A 190 41.40 12.44 13.49
CA PRO A 190 40.88 11.56 14.53
C PRO A 190 42.01 11.06 15.46
N SER A 191 41.72 11.01 16.76
CA SER A 191 42.60 10.48 17.79
C SER A 191 41.79 9.64 18.77
N PHE A 192 42.16 8.37 18.91
CA PHE A 192 41.41 7.41 19.72
C PHE A 192 41.71 7.60 21.22
N VAL A 193 40.69 7.47 22.04
CA VAL A 193 40.83 7.51 23.50
C VAL A 193 41.37 6.15 23.96
N ALA A 194 42.59 6.12 24.49
CA ALA A 194 43.31 4.90 24.93
C ALA A 194 42.66 4.11 26.11
N SER A 195 41.40 4.41 26.45
CA SER A 195 40.57 3.73 27.44
C SER A 195 39.38 3.06 26.74
N THR A 196 39.51 1.77 26.43
CA THR A 196 38.40 0.93 25.98
C THR A 196 37.55 0.43 27.15
N VAL A 197 36.26 0.17 26.92
CA VAL A 197 35.36 -0.49 27.89
C VAL A 197 35.07 -1.91 27.40
N VAL A 198 35.53 -2.91 28.16
CA VAL A 198 35.32 -4.33 27.85
C VAL A 198 34.09 -4.84 28.61
N VAL A 199 33.13 -5.40 27.87
CA VAL A 199 31.94 -6.09 28.38
C VAL A 199 31.99 -7.54 27.88
N GLY A 200 32.54 -8.42 28.72
CA GLY A 200 32.85 -9.80 28.37
C GLY A 200 34.07 -10.28 29.16
N SER A 201 34.94 -11.05 28.52
CA SER A 201 36.21 -11.53 29.09
C SER A 201 37.42 -10.72 28.59
N GLY A 202 38.63 -11.13 28.97
CA GLY A 202 39.85 -10.63 28.33
C GLY A 202 40.23 -9.18 28.64
N THR A 203 41.14 -8.66 27.82
CA THR A 203 41.65 -7.28 27.93
C THR A 203 41.89 -6.69 26.55
N ALA A 204 41.35 -5.49 26.31
CA ALA A 204 41.58 -4.70 25.11
C ALA A 204 42.49 -3.49 25.39
N HIS A 205 43.22 -3.05 24.36
CA HIS A 205 43.99 -1.82 24.34
C HIS A 205 43.99 -1.21 22.93
N ILE A 206 43.95 0.11 22.85
CA ILE A 206 43.96 0.88 21.61
C ILE A 206 44.99 2.02 21.71
N THR A 207 45.76 2.26 20.64
CA THR A 207 46.66 3.41 20.52
C THR A 207 45.91 4.68 20.14
N GLU A 208 46.55 5.86 20.20
CA GLU A 208 45.91 7.11 19.73
C GLU A 208 45.68 7.10 18.20
N GLU A 209 46.48 6.29 17.48
CA GLU A 209 46.44 6.03 16.04
C GLU A 209 45.45 4.92 15.62
N GLY A 210 44.69 4.34 16.57
CA GLY A 210 43.63 3.37 16.27
C GLY A 210 44.08 1.91 16.11
N ASP A 211 45.34 1.58 16.43
CA ASP A 211 45.81 0.19 16.47
C ASP A 211 45.16 -0.50 17.67
N PHE A 212 44.21 -1.39 17.40
CA PHE A 212 43.47 -2.15 18.38
C PHE A 212 44.14 -3.51 18.62
N SER A 213 44.17 -3.91 19.88
CA SER A 213 44.64 -5.23 20.32
C SER A 213 43.72 -5.77 21.42
N TYR A 214 43.42 -7.07 21.36
CA TYR A 214 42.61 -7.76 22.36
C TYR A 214 43.12 -9.17 22.61
N GLN A 215 43.23 -9.55 23.89
CA GLN A 215 43.56 -10.92 24.30
C GLN A 215 42.31 -11.63 24.81
N GLY A 216 41.91 -12.71 24.13
CA GLY A 216 40.80 -13.57 24.57
C GLY A 216 41.21 -14.42 25.76
N VAL A 217 40.39 -14.45 26.82
CA VAL A 217 40.70 -15.17 28.07
C VAL A 217 39.64 -16.20 28.44
N GLU A 218 38.36 -15.89 28.24
CA GLU A 218 37.24 -16.83 28.41
C GLU A 218 36.32 -16.79 27.18
N ILE A 219 35.67 -17.93 26.90
CA ILE A 219 34.86 -18.23 25.72
C ILE A 219 33.56 -17.41 25.73
N GLY A 220 33.09 -17.00 24.56
CA GLY A 220 31.84 -16.25 24.39
C GLY A 220 32.02 -14.89 23.73
N LEU A 221 30.90 -14.17 23.56
CA LEU A 221 30.91 -12.81 23.02
C LEU A 221 31.53 -11.83 24.03
N THR A 222 32.47 -11.01 23.55
CA THR A 222 33.01 -9.86 24.27
C THR A 222 32.85 -8.60 23.42
N SER A 223 32.09 -7.63 23.91
CA SER A 223 31.90 -6.32 23.27
C SER A 223 32.88 -5.31 23.87
N VAL A 224 33.62 -4.60 23.02
CA VAL A 224 34.61 -3.60 23.42
C VAL A 224 34.23 -2.23 22.87
N THR A 225 33.68 -1.35 23.71
CA THR A 225 33.42 0.04 23.34
C THR A 225 34.72 0.82 23.23
N TYR A 226 34.86 1.56 22.14
CA TYR A 226 35.93 2.53 21.92
C TYR A 226 35.34 3.93 21.64
N SER A 227 36.19 4.95 21.69
CA SER A 227 35.80 6.32 21.32
C SER A 227 36.95 7.05 20.64
N VAL A 228 36.61 7.93 19.71
CA VAL A 228 37.54 8.77 18.97
C VAL A 228 37.10 10.23 19.05
N ILE A 229 38.07 11.14 19.22
CA ILE A 229 37.84 12.59 19.26
C ILE A 229 38.63 13.26 18.13
N ASP A 230 38.06 14.28 17.48
CA ASP A 230 38.71 15.03 16.40
C ASP A 230 39.29 16.38 16.88
N ASP A 231 39.91 17.15 15.97
CA ASP A 231 40.38 18.51 16.26
C ASP A 231 39.24 19.42 16.76
N ASN A 232 38.05 19.34 16.15
CA ASN A 232 36.85 20.11 16.51
C ASN A 232 36.23 19.72 17.88
N LYS A 233 36.74 18.66 18.54
CA LYS A 233 36.21 18.09 19.79
C LYS A 233 34.83 17.46 19.64
N LEU A 234 34.47 17.08 18.42
CA LEU A 234 33.46 16.07 18.16
C LEU A 234 34.00 14.74 18.69
N ILE A 235 33.13 13.95 19.29
CA ILE A 235 33.43 12.61 19.77
C ILE A 235 32.47 11.63 19.12
N PHE A 236 33.00 10.48 18.71
CA PHE A 236 32.25 9.37 18.13
C PHE A 236 32.58 8.10 18.92
N THR A 237 31.63 7.17 18.99
CA THR A 237 31.79 5.91 19.72
C THR A 237 31.36 4.73 18.86
N GLY A 238 32.14 3.65 18.89
CA GLY A 238 31.81 2.39 18.22
C GLY A 238 32.13 1.21 19.12
N VAL A 239 31.76 0.00 18.71
CA VAL A 239 32.06 -1.24 19.45
C VAL A 239 32.77 -2.24 18.53
N VAL A 240 33.79 -2.91 19.06
CA VAL A 240 34.33 -4.14 18.48
C VAL A 240 33.66 -5.32 19.18
N ASN A 241 32.88 -6.11 18.44
CA ASN A 241 32.29 -7.36 18.90
C ASN A 241 33.28 -8.49 18.61
N ILE A 242 33.63 -9.27 19.63
CA ILE A 242 34.67 -10.30 19.54
C ILE A 242 34.10 -11.64 20.02
N ASP A 243 33.90 -12.56 19.08
CA ASP A 243 33.58 -13.95 19.40
C ASP A 243 34.86 -14.67 19.85
N VAL A 244 34.93 -15.07 21.13
CA VAL A 244 36.05 -15.84 21.67
C VAL A 244 35.74 -17.34 21.62
N SER A 245 36.52 -18.12 20.86
CA SER A 245 36.30 -19.55 20.61
C SER A 245 37.43 -20.46 21.09
N GLY A 246 37.25 -21.77 20.99
CA GLY A 246 38.33 -22.76 21.12
C GLY A 246 39.28 -22.82 19.91
N ASP A 247 40.40 -23.51 20.09
CA ASP A 247 41.39 -23.85 19.03
C ASP A 247 41.07 -25.19 18.32
N LEU A 248 40.03 -25.92 18.74
CA LEU A 248 39.86 -27.35 18.45
C LEU A 248 38.66 -27.73 17.56
N ASN A 249 37.63 -26.88 17.45
CA ASN A 249 36.48 -27.10 16.57
C ASN A 249 36.35 -26.00 15.50
N SER A 250 35.59 -26.26 14.43
CA SER A 250 35.12 -25.22 13.53
C SER A 250 33.93 -24.52 14.18
N ALA A 251 34.08 -23.26 14.62
CA ALA A 251 32.92 -22.50 15.10
C ALA A 251 31.82 -22.40 14.02
N PRO A 252 30.52 -22.43 14.38
CA PRO A 252 29.42 -22.42 13.43
C PRO A 252 29.40 -21.10 12.64
N ILE A 253 28.95 -21.14 11.38
CA ILE A 253 28.92 -19.93 10.53
C ILE A 253 27.54 -19.27 10.63
N THR A 254 27.48 -18.09 11.25
CA THR A 254 26.32 -17.20 11.22
C THR A 254 26.17 -16.48 9.87
N LYS A 255 24.98 -15.91 9.65
CA LYS A 255 24.67 -14.99 8.56
C LYS A 255 23.80 -13.87 9.12
N ASP A 256 23.91 -12.70 8.53
CA ASP A 256 22.98 -11.62 8.84
C ASP A 256 21.62 -11.87 8.18
N GLY A 257 20.56 -11.37 8.82
CA GLY A 257 19.19 -11.50 8.35
C GLY A 257 18.42 -10.18 8.44
N SER A 258 17.33 -10.08 7.67
CA SER A 258 16.44 -8.92 7.68
C SER A 258 14.99 -9.38 7.75
N ILE A 259 14.20 -8.76 8.63
CA ILE A 259 12.75 -8.89 8.63
C ILE A 259 12.20 -7.83 7.66
N ASN A 260 11.90 -8.25 6.43
CA ASN A 260 11.44 -7.40 5.34
C ASN A 260 9.96 -6.96 5.48
N ARG A 261 9.49 -6.73 6.71
CA ARG A 261 8.15 -6.21 7.02
C ARG A 261 8.21 -5.32 8.26
N ILE A 262 7.32 -4.34 8.34
CA ILE A 262 7.20 -3.47 9.51
C ILE A 262 6.60 -4.26 10.67
N VAL A 263 7.34 -4.36 11.77
CA VAL A 263 6.82 -4.90 13.04
C VAL A 263 6.06 -3.81 13.79
N GLN A 264 4.81 -4.10 14.20
CA GLN A 264 3.97 -3.12 14.86
C GLN A 264 4.54 -2.68 16.21
N ILE A 265 4.59 -1.37 16.44
CA ILE A 265 4.98 -0.79 17.73
C ILE A 265 4.05 -1.32 18.84
N GLY A 266 4.64 -1.87 19.90
CA GLY A 266 3.94 -2.47 21.04
C GLY A 266 3.73 -3.98 20.95
N ASP A 267 3.79 -4.57 19.74
CA ASP A 267 3.61 -6.02 19.57
C ASP A 267 4.90 -6.81 19.85
N SER A 268 4.74 -8.12 20.10
CA SER A 268 5.85 -9.03 20.38
C SER A 268 5.97 -10.08 19.26
N LEU A 269 7.03 -9.94 18.46
CA LEU A 269 7.44 -10.94 17.47
C LEU A 269 8.21 -12.09 18.15
N THR A 270 8.15 -13.29 17.56
CA THR A 270 9.02 -14.43 17.91
C THR A 270 9.76 -14.86 16.65
N LEU A 271 11.06 -15.10 16.74
CA LEU A 271 11.94 -15.48 15.63
C LEU A 271 12.76 -16.73 16.00
N ASP A 272 13.08 -17.52 14.98
CA ASP A 272 13.88 -18.75 15.05
C ASP A 272 15.04 -18.62 14.06
N ILE A 273 16.28 -18.80 14.51
CA ILE A 273 17.47 -18.59 13.66
C ILE A 273 17.77 -19.76 12.71
N LEU A 274 17.19 -20.95 12.96
CA LEU A 274 17.28 -22.10 12.04
C LEU A 274 16.11 -22.15 11.06
N ASN A 275 14.99 -21.55 11.41
CA ASN A 275 13.77 -21.47 10.61
C ASN A 275 13.41 -19.99 10.34
N PHE A 276 14.41 -19.19 9.98
CA PHE A 276 14.28 -17.74 9.90
C PHE A 276 13.44 -17.32 8.68
N PRO A 277 12.46 -16.40 8.84
CA PRO A 277 11.68 -15.85 7.73
C PRO A 277 12.57 -15.41 6.57
N GLY A 278 12.28 -15.91 5.37
CA GLY A 278 13.00 -15.53 4.15
C GLY A 278 14.32 -16.22 3.84
N ILE A 279 15.07 -16.62 4.87
CA ILE A 279 16.47 -17.06 4.68
C ILE A 279 16.65 -18.54 5.04
N GLY A 280 15.71 -19.13 5.79
CA GLY A 280 15.84 -20.48 6.33
C GLY A 280 16.85 -20.46 7.49
N SER A 281 17.90 -21.27 7.42
CA SER A 281 18.89 -21.28 8.49
C SER A 281 19.92 -20.16 8.30
N LEU A 282 19.88 -19.15 9.19
CA LEU A 282 20.94 -18.14 9.30
C LEU A 282 22.26 -18.80 9.71
N VAL A 283 22.19 -19.80 10.60
CA VAL A 283 23.35 -20.56 11.06
C VAL A 283 23.65 -21.71 10.10
N THR A 284 24.91 -22.04 9.89
CA THR A 284 25.34 -23.24 9.16
C THR A 284 26.56 -23.80 9.84
N ASP A 285 26.38 -24.93 10.53
CA ASP A 285 27.51 -25.72 11.01
C ASP A 285 28.06 -26.63 9.90
N LYS A 286 29.38 -26.91 9.95
CA LYS A 286 30.10 -27.67 8.91
C LYS A 286 30.18 -29.16 9.20
N GLU A 287 30.19 -29.53 10.48
CA GLU A 287 30.28 -30.90 10.96
C GLU A 287 28.88 -31.56 11.08
N GLY A 288 27.84 -30.74 11.25
CA GLY A 288 26.43 -31.11 11.38
C GLY A 288 25.89 -31.03 12.81
N ASP A 289 26.58 -30.31 13.69
CA ASP A 289 26.34 -30.29 15.13
C ASP A 289 25.18 -29.39 15.55
N LYS A 290 24.76 -29.53 16.82
CA LYS A 290 23.56 -28.89 17.35
C LYS A 290 23.85 -27.49 17.86
N VAL A 291 23.36 -26.46 17.17
CA VAL A 291 23.49 -25.08 17.68
C VAL A 291 22.38 -24.69 18.65
N GLN A 292 22.76 -23.97 19.71
CA GLN A 292 21.88 -23.25 20.63
C GLN A 292 22.06 -21.75 20.44
N LEU A 293 20.96 -21.00 20.40
CA LEU A 293 20.94 -19.56 20.61
C LEU A 293 21.12 -19.27 22.11
N VAL A 294 22.30 -18.74 22.48
CA VAL A 294 22.74 -18.56 23.87
C VAL A 294 22.63 -17.11 24.38
N ASP A 295 22.66 -16.12 23.49
CA ASP A 295 22.43 -14.71 23.83
C ASP A 295 21.74 -13.95 22.69
N VAL A 296 21.02 -12.87 23.05
CA VAL A 296 20.44 -11.89 22.11
C VAL A 296 20.51 -10.48 22.71
N GLN A 297 20.98 -9.51 21.92
CA GLN A 297 21.19 -8.12 22.36
C GLN A 297 20.59 -7.13 21.37
N VAL A 298 19.99 -6.05 21.87
CA VAL A 298 19.51 -4.91 21.07
C VAL A 298 19.56 -3.64 21.93
N TYR A 299 19.77 -2.48 21.30
CA TYR A 299 19.62 -1.18 21.97
C TYR A 299 18.20 -0.63 21.78
N ASP A 300 17.66 0.06 22.79
CA ASP A 300 16.36 0.76 22.78
C ASP A 300 15.10 -0.10 22.49
N ALA A 301 15.20 -1.43 22.53
CA ALA A 301 14.09 -2.38 22.40
C ALA A 301 14.21 -3.53 23.41
N ASN A 302 13.17 -4.37 23.52
CA ASN A 302 13.24 -5.61 24.29
C ASN A 302 13.62 -6.78 23.37
N VAL A 303 14.62 -7.56 23.76
CA VAL A 303 14.77 -8.96 23.33
C VAL A 303 14.80 -9.92 24.53
N SER A 304 14.39 -11.16 24.32
CA SER A 304 14.66 -12.25 25.27
C SER A 304 14.53 -13.63 24.62
N LEU A 305 15.41 -14.56 25.01
CA LEU A 305 15.31 -15.97 24.58
C LEU A 305 13.97 -16.60 24.99
N VAL A 306 13.37 -17.43 24.13
CA VAL A 306 12.09 -18.10 24.41
C VAL A 306 12.25 -19.10 25.56
N SER A 307 13.24 -20.00 25.42
CA SER A 307 13.57 -21.09 26.34
C SER A 307 15.07 -21.09 26.68
N PRO A 308 15.59 -20.12 27.45
CA PRO A 308 17.02 -20.03 27.82
C PRO A 308 17.56 -21.24 28.62
N MET A 309 16.69 -22.16 29.03
CA MET A 309 17.03 -23.41 29.72
C MET A 309 17.27 -24.60 28.78
N ASP A 310 16.86 -24.49 27.51
CA ASP A 310 16.91 -25.60 26.56
C ASP A 310 18.15 -25.48 25.67
N VAL A 311 19.00 -26.50 25.71
CA VAL A 311 20.21 -26.63 24.87
C VAL A 311 19.90 -26.79 23.37
N ASN A 312 18.62 -26.88 23.00
CA ASN A 312 18.11 -26.88 21.63
C ASN A 312 17.32 -25.59 21.30
N ASN A 313 17.33 -24.56 22.17
CA ASN A 313 16.62 -23.30 21.91
C ASN A 313 17.32 -22.53 20.79
N THR A 314 16.59 -22.28 19.69
CA THR A 314 17.02 -21.45 18.55
C THR A 314 16.22 -20.14 18.46
N GLN A 315 15.41 -19.85 19.48
CA GLN A 315 14.32 -18.88 19.40
C GLN A 315 14.42 -17.74 20.41
N PHE A 316 14.03 -16.55 19.97
CA PHE A 316 13.92 -15.34 20.79
C PHE A 316 12.65 -14.56 20.47
N THR A 317 12.27 -13.67 21.39
CA THR A 317 11.20 -12.69 21.23
C THR A 317 11.76 -11.29 21.10
N PHE A 318 11.13 -10.44 20.29
CA PHE A 318 11.48 -9.04 20.08
C PHE A 318 10.22 -8.14 20.22
N SER A 319 10.37 -6.95 20.81
CA SER A 319 9.31 -5.91 20.84
C SER A 319 9.89 -4.51 21.07
N ALA A 320 9.31 -3.50 20.42
CA ALA A 320 9.74 -2.10 20.53
C ALA A 320 8.57 -1.13 20.79
N THR A 321 8.88 0.06 21.29
CA THR A 321 7.91 1.11 21.68
C THR A 321 8.02 2.41 20.87
N LYS A 322 8.84 2.41 19.80
CA LYS A 322 9.08 3.55 18.88
C LYS A 322 9.19 3.07 17.42
N LYS A 323 8.94 3.95 16.45
CA LYS A 323 9.32 3.72 15.03
C LYS A 323 10.85 3.84 14.93
N ALA A 324 11.52 2.78 14.46
CA ALA A 324 12.97 2.75 14.25
C ALA A 324 13.41 1.48 13.50
N MET A 325 14.60 1.51 12.91
CA MET A 325 15.36 0.30 12.58
C MET A 325 16.06 -0.22 13.85
N PHE A 326 16.04 -1.53 14.05
CA PHE A 326 16.69 -2.20 15.18
C PHE A 326 17.60 -3.33 14.70
N GLU A 327 18.83 -3.36 15.20
CA GLU A 327 19.80 -4.44 14.93
C GLU A 327 19.87 -5.38 16.15
N VAL A 328 19.19 -6.52 16.04
CA VAL A 328 19.25 -7.58 17.06
C VAL A 328 20.45 -8.46 16.78
N LYS A 329 21.49 -8.36 17.62
CA LYS A 329 22.58 -9.34 17.62
C LYS A 329 22.10 -10.65 18.22
N TYR A 330 22.51 -11.77 17.62
CA TYR A 330 22.21 -13.11 18.11
C TYR A 330 23.49 -13.94 18.14
N THR A 331 23.75 -14.62 19.26
CA THR A 331 24.97 -15.42 19.46
C THR A 331 24.65 -16.88 19.65
N VAL A 332 25.35 -17.74 18.92
CA VAL A 332 25.17 -19.20 18.91
C VAL A 332 26.38 -19.95 19.45
N TYR A 333 26.10 -21.14 19.97
CA TYR A 333 27.05 -22.09 20.51
C TYR A 333 26.73 -23.50 19.99
N ASP A 334 27.75 -24.26 19.59
CA ASP A 334 27.63 -25.60 18.97
C ASP A 334 27.66 -26.78 19.97
N HIS A 335 27.97 -26.51 21.25
CA HIS A 335 28.27 -27.47 22.32
C HIS A 335 29.54 -28.32 22.16
N GLU A 336 30.32 -28.16 21.09
CA GLU A 336 31.49 -29.00 20.79
C GLU A 336 32.78 -28.17 20.77
N VAL A 337 33.52 -28.26 21.89
CA VAL A 337 34.83 -27.64 22.13
C VAL A 337 34.89 -26.16 21.71
N ASP A 338 33.97 -25.40 22.29
CA ASP A 338 34.03 -23.96 22.44
C ASP A 338 33.81 -23.14 21.13
N GLY A 339 33.00 -23.65 20.19
CA GLY A 339 32.64 -22.91 18.97
C GLY A 339 31.48 -21.93 19.20
N VAL A 340 31.82 -20.63 19.19
CA VAL A 340 30.87 -19.51 19.34
C VAL A 340 30.88 -18.63 18.09
N SER A 341 29.72 -18.13 17.68
CA SER A 341 29.61 -17.17 16.58
C SER A 341 28.39 -16.25 16.73
N THR A 342 28.52 -14.98 16.33
CA THR A 342 27.48 -13.96 16.39
C THR A 342 27.06 -13.49 14.99
N GLY A 343 25.78 -13.15 14.81
CA GLY A 343 25.25 -12.50 13.59
C GLY A 343 24.23 -11.41 13.94
N VAL A 344 23.80 -10.64 12.94
CA VAL A 344 22.84 -9.52 13.09
C VAL A 344 21.51 -9.85 12.43
N ILE A 345 20.41 -9.47 13.08
CA ILE A 345 19.05 -9.51 12.53
C ILE A 345 18.48 -8.09 12.55
N THR A 346 18.32 -7.50 11.37
CA THR A 346 17.72 -6.17 11.20
C THR A 346 16.20 -6.29 11.21
N ILE A 347 15.53 -5.43 11.99
CA ILE A 347 14.07 -5.41 12.15
C ILE A 347 13.59 -3.95 12.05
N GLU A 348 12.72 -3.65 11.08
CA GLU A 348 11.99 -2.38 11.08
C GLU A 348 10.79 -2.45 12.03
N THR A 349 10.55 -1.38 12.79
CA THR A 349 9.33 -1.20 13.58
C THR A 349 8.64 0.10 13.23
N GLY A 350 7.30 0.10 13.20
CA GLY A 350 6.53 1.26 12.72
C GLY A 350 5.03 1.12 12.94
N PHE A 351 4.26 2.00 12.29
CA PHE A 351 2.81 1.98 12.35
C PHE A 351 2.25 1.19 11.16
N VAL A 352 1.64 0.04 11.44
CA VAL A 352 1.06 -0.86 10.43
C VAL A 352 -0.32 -0.35 9.97
N ARG A 353 -0.28 0.88 9.45
CA ARG A 353 -1.33 1.68 8.81
C ARG A 353 -0.78 2.41 7.58
N GLU A 354 0.53 2.58 7.50
CA GLU A 354 1.30 2.82 6.27
C GLU A 354 0.98 1.74 5.22
N GLY A 355 0.82 2.09 3.94
CA GLY A 355 0.54 1.10 2.90
C GLY A 355 -0.33 1.52 1.70
N ILE A 356 -0.13 0.85 0.56
CA ILE A 356 -0.69 1.17 -0.76
C ILE A 356 -2.23 1.03 -0.80
N LEU A 357 -2.93 2.02 -1.37
CA LEU A 357 -4.40 2.09 -1.46
C LEU A 357 -4.90 1.94 -2.91
N GLU A 358 -5.87 1.04 -3.14
CA GLU A 358 -6.28 0.61 -4.48
C GLU A 358 -7.81 0.54 -4.64
N PHE A 359 -8.37 1.48 -5.40
CA PHE A 359 -9.81 1.74 -5.52
C PHE A 359 -10.50 0.96 -6.64
N SER A 360 -11.81 0.72 -6.50
CA SER A 360 -12.72 0.29 -7.56
C SER A 360 -14.12 0.88 -7.34
N PHE A 361 -14.97 0.88 -8.38
CA PHE A 361 -16.38 1.32 -8.32
C PHE A 361 -17.20 0.76 -7.15
N ASN A 362 -16.77 -0.37 -6.61
CA ASN A 362 -17.57 -1.28 -5.81
C ASN A 362 -16.97 -1.49 -4.39
N GLY A 363 -15.77 -0.94 -4.16
CA GLY A 363 -14.96 -1.03 -2.95
C GLY A 363 -13.48 -0.69 -3.20
N PHE A 364 -12.63 -0.65 -2.17
CA PHE A 364 -11.19 -0.51 -2.30
C PHE A 364 -10.46 -1.59 -1.47
N ILE A 365 -9.16 -1.76 -1.70
CA ILE A 365 -8.23 -2.56 -0.90
C ILE A 365 -7.07 -1.68 -0.42
N LYS A 366 -6.51 -1.96 0.76
CA LYS A 366 -5.21 -1.43 1.22
C LYS A 366 -4.27 -2.58 1.58
N LEU A 367 -3.02 -2.48 1.15
CA LEU A 367 -1.91 -3.37 1.52
C LEU A 367 -1.07 -2.69 2.60
N PHE A 368 -1.14 -3.18 3.84
CA PHE A 368 -0.42 -2.61 4.98
C PHE A 368 1.04 -3.06 5.03
N GLY A 369 1.91 -2.25 5.67
CA GLY A 369 3.36 -2.50 5.78
C GLY A 369 3.81 -3.77 6.54
N ASP A 370 2.91 -4.55 7.14
CA ASP A 370 3.22 -5.90 7.66
C ASP A 370 2.90 -7.03 6.65
N GLY A 371 2.38 -6.68 5.47
CA GLY A 371 1.91 -7.59 4.43
C GLY A 371 0.42 -7.95 4.50
N ALA A 372 -0.33 -7.44 5.49
CA ALA A 372 -1.77 -7.69 5.59
C ALA A 372 -2.58 -6.93 4.52
N LEU A 373 -3.66 -7.55 4.05
CA LEU A 373 -4.64 -6.90 3.17
C LEU A 373 -5.90 -6.51 3.95
N GLY A 374 -6.38 -5.29 3.73
CA GLY A 374 -7.71 -4.86 4.12
C GLY A 374 -8.56 -4.43 2.92
N ALA A 375 -9.88 -4.54 3.03
CA ALA A 375 -10.85 -4.20 2.00
C ALA A 375 -12.09 -3.51 2.58
N VAL A 376 -12.66 -2.56 1.82
CA VAL A 376 -13.91 -1.86 2.13
C VAL A 376 -14.80 -1.84 0.89
N GLY A 377 -16.12 -1.99 1.02
CA GLY A 377 -17.02 -2.14 -0.13
C GLY A 377 -18.25 -2.98 0.19
N ARG A 378 -19.03 -3.37 -0.82
CA ARG A 378 -20.24 -4.19 -0.58
C ARG A 378 -19.88 -5.60 -0.12
N ASN A 379 -20.73 -6.18 0.74
CA ASN A 379 -20.56 -7.52 1.32
C ASN A 379 -20.18 -8.61 0.30
N THR A 380 -20.82 -8.64 -0.87
CA THR A 380 -20.56 -9.63 -1.96
C THR A 380 -19.16 -9.57 -2.54
N LEU A 381 -18.41 -8.49 -2.31
CA LEU A 381 -17.05 -8.30 -2.82
C LEU A 381 -15.99 -8.53 -1.74
N ILE A 382 -16.30 -8.21 -0.47
CA ILE A 382 -15.40 -8.44 0.68
C ILE A 382 -15.39 -9.89 1.15
N LYS A 383 -16.55 -10.56 1.10
CA LYS A 383 -16.73 -11.95 1.54
C LYS A 383 -15.60 -12.91 1.11
N PRO A 384 -15.08 -12.89 -0.13
CA PRO A 384 -14.05 -13.82 -0.57
C PRO A 384 -12.62 -13.40 -0.18
N PHE A 385 -12.36 -12.10 0.05
CA PHE A 385 -11.07 -11.68 0.62
C PHE A 385 -10.94 -12.29 2.02
N LYS A 386 -12.00 -12.13 2.82
CA LYS A 386 -12.12 -12.68 4.17
C LYS A 386 -12.17 -14.21 4.23
N ASN A 387 -12.90 -14.86 3.31
CA ASN A 387 -13.16 -16.31 3.38
C ASN A 387 -12.22 -17.15 2.52
N THR A 388 -11.40 -16.54 1.66
CA THR A 388 -10.57 -17.29 0.70
C THR A 388 -9.19 -16.69 0.53
N LEU A 389 -9.03 -15.41 0.16
CA LEU A 389 -7.69 -14.85 -0.09
C LEU A 389 -6.85 -14.79 1.19
N ILE A 390 -7.33 -14.12 2.23
CA ILE A 390 -6.56 -13.88 3.46
C ILE A 390 -6.29 -15.22 4.17
N PRO A 391 -7.28 -16.13 4.34
CA PRO A 391 -7.00 -17.49 4.79
C PRO A 391 -6.02 -18.26 3.90
N TYR A 392 -6.03 -18.07 2.57
CA TYR A 392 -5.04 -18.70 1.69
C TYR A 392 -3.63 -18.12 1.92
N MET A 393 -3.49 -16.81 2.07
CA MET A 393 -2.21 -16.14 2.38
C MET A 393 -1.64 -16.62 3.72
N GLU A 394 -2.47 -16.59 4.78
CA GLU A 394 -2.15 -17.08 6.11
C GLU A 394 -1.69 -18.55 6.10
N ASN A 395 -2.42 -19.43 5.41
CA ASN A 395 -2.10 -20.87 5.36
C ASN A 395 -0.90 -21.22 4.45
N ASN A 396 -0.39 -20.28 3.63
CA ASN A 396 0.75 -20.51 2.74
C ASN A 396 1.99 -19.66 3.07
N GLY A 397 1.95 -18.76 4.06
CA GLY A 397 3.07 -17.88 4.43
C GLY A 397 3.42 -16.86 3.34
N LEU A 398 2.40 -16.32 2.65
CA LEU A 398 2.54 -15.40 1.53
C LEU A 398 2.07 -14.00 1.91
N TYR A 399 2.79 -12.97 1.46
CA TYR A 399 2.36 -11.57 1.55
C TYR A 399 2.38 -10.90 0.18
N ALA A 400 1.60 -9.84 -0.02
CA ALA A 400 1.57 -9.12 -1.29
C ALA A 400 2.74 -8.12 -1.34
N THR A 401 3.58 -8.16 -2.39
CA THR A 401 4.61 -7.12 -2.63
C THR A 401 4.04 -5.97 -3.45
N ALA A 402 3.14 -6.26 -4.39
CA ALA A 402 2.40 -5.24 -5.12
C ALA A 402 0.93 -5.61 -5.28
N LEU A 403 0.09 -4.61 -5.15
CA LEU A 403 -1.33 -4.65 -5.49
C LEU A 403 -1.52 -3.82 -6.76
N LYS A 404 -2.21 -4.37 -7.77
CA LYS A 404 -2.56 -3.66 -9.00
C LYS A 404 -4.01 -3.94 -9.38
N ASN A 405 -4.86 -2.91 -9.37
CA ASN A 405 -6.18 -3.00 -9.98
C ASN A 405 -6.05 -2.84 -11.51
N ILE A 406 -6.41 -3.89 -12.23
CA ILE A 406 -6.40 -3.92 -13.70
C ILE A 406 -7.79 -4.21 -14.29
N GLY A 407 -8.85 -3.98 -13.49
CA GLY A 407 -10.23 -3.87 -13.95
C GLY A 407 -11.27 -3.84 -12.81
N PHE A 408 -11.74 -2.64 -12.46
CA PHE A 408 -12.85 -2.26 -11.53
C PHE A 408 -13.62 -3.38 -10.77
N GLY A 409 -12.90 -4.17 -9.96
CA GLY A 409 -13.48 -5.23 -9.12
C GLY A 409 -12.67 -6.53 -9.08
N ASN A 410 -11.77 -6.74 -10.03
CA ASN A 410 -10.86 -7.90 -10.07
C ASN A 410 -9.41 -7.42 -9.86
N TYR A 411 -8.81 -7.85 -8.77
CA TYR A 411 -7.47 -7.42 -8.36
C TYR A 411 -6.42 -8.42 -8.81
N ARG A 412 -5.29 -7.91 -9.31
CA ARG A 412 -4.03 -8.65 -9.41
C ARG A 412 -3.23 -8.35 -8.15
N ILE A 413 -2.77 -9.42 -7.51
CA ILE A 413 -1.99 -9.35 -6.28
C ILE A 413 -0.71 -10.12 -6.56
N ASP A 414 0.39 -9.38 -6.66
CA ASP A 414 1.70 -9.96 -6.87
C ASP A 414 2.26 -10.30 -5.50
N MET A 415 2.55 -11.59 -5.32
CA MET A 415 2.88 -12.17 -4.03
C MET A 415 4.37 -12.47 -3.97
N SER A 416 5.00 -12.10 -2.86
CA SER A 416 6.20 -12.80 -2.44
C SER A 416 5.90 -13.70 -1.24
N SER A 417 6.68 -14.77 -1.14
CA SER A 417 6.85 -15.41 0.16
C SER A 417 7.75 -14.53 1.02
N GLU A 418 7.61 -14.60 2.35
CA GLU A 418 8.71 -14.14 3.23
C GLU A 418 10.04 -14.74 2.74
N GLY A 419 9.98 -16.01 2.27
CA GLY A 419 10.95 -16.85 1.54
C GLY A 419 11.74 -16.27 0.35
N GLY A 420 11.66 -14.97 0.05
CA GLY A 420 12.57 -14.31 -0.91
C GLY A 420 12.31 -14.64 -2.39
N GLY A 421 11.10 -15.09 -2.74
CA GLY A 421 10.69 -15.36 -4.12
C GLY A 421 9.33 -14.75 -4.45
N GLU A 422 9.30 -13.86 -5.45
CA GLU A 422 8.09 -13.27 -6.07
C GLU A 422 7.46 -14.22 -7.10
N ASP A 423 7.33 -15.50 -6.78
CA ASP A 423 7.06 -16.54 -7.79
C ASP A 423 5.61 -16.60 -8.29
N LYS A 424 4.66 -15.93 -7.62
CA LYS A 424 3.21 -16.06 -7.87
C LYS A 424 2.49 -14.74 -8.08
N ILE A 425 1.69 -14.69 -9.14
CA ILE A 425 0.60 -13.73 -9.31
C ILE A 425 -0.69 -14.41 -8.87
N ILE A 426 -1.44 -13.80 -7.95
CA ILE A 426 -2.79 -14.24 -7.60
C ILE A 426 -3.79 -13.30 -8.26
N LEU A 427 -4.71 -13.89 -9.04
CA LEU A 427 -5.87 -13.18 -9.56
C LEU A 427 -7.11 -13.58 -8.77
N PHE A 428 -7.87 -12.59 -8.32
CA PHE A 428 -8.99 -12.76 -7.42
C PHE A 428 -10.33 -12.42 -8.09
N SER A 429 -11.41 -13.12 -7.70
CA SER A 429 -12.78 -12.83 -8.16
C SER A 429 -13.84 -12.99 -7.04
N PRO A 430 -14.99 -12.29 -7.12
CA PRO A 430 -16.01 -12.32 -6.06
C PRO A 430 -16.81 -13.64 -5.99
N GLU A 431 -16.55 -14.44 -4.95
CA GLU A 431 -17.36 -15.59 -4.50
C GLU A 431 -18.85 -15.26 -4.36
N ASN A 432 -19.71 -16.17 -4.84
CA ASN A 432 -21.14 -16.16 -4.58
C ASN A 432 -21.69 -17.59 -4.42
N ALA A 433 -22.86 -17.73 -3.80
CA ALA A 433 -23.41 -19.01 -3.35
C ALA A 433 -24.12 -19.85 -4.43
N LEU A 434 -24.14 -19.41 -5.71
CA LEU A 434 -24.95 -20.05 -6.76
C LEU A 434 -24.18 -20.98 -7.72
N GLN A 435 -22.86 -20.82 -7.87
CA GLN A 435 -22.02 -21.67 -8.72
C GLN A 435 -20.60 -21.77 -8.14
N HIS A 436 -19.94 -22.92 -8.33
CA HIS A 436 -18.53 -23.08 -7.99
C HIS A 436 -17.64 -22.59 -9.15
N THR A 437 -17.00 -21.44 -8.95
CA THR A 437 -15.80 -21.01 -9.67
C THR A 437 -14.61 -21.03 -8.72
N GLU A 438 -13.39 -21.12 -9.25
CA GLU A 438 -12.18 -20.91 -8.47
C GLU A 438 -12.07 -19.41 -8.13
N VAL A 439 -12.18 -19.10 -6.84
CA VAL A 439 -12.19 -17.71 -6.31
C VAL A 439 -10.81 -17.07 -6.42
N LEU A 440 -9.76 -17.90 -6.35
CA LEU A 440 -8.35 -17.58 -6.58
C LEU A 440 -7.88 -18.32 -7.83
N ILE A 441 -7.13 -17.64 -8.68
CA ILE A 441 -6.38 -18.22 -9.79
C ILE A 441 -4.91 -17.91 -9.54
N GLU A 442 -4.11 -18.95 -9.35
CA GLU A 442 -2.65 -18.84 -9.16
C GLU A 442 -1.94 -18.93 -10.51
N LEU A 443 -1.15 -17.91 -10.87
CA LEU A 443 -0.31 -17.88 -12.06
C LEU A 443 1.17 -17.73 -11.67
N PRO A 444 2.12 -18.24 -12.49
CA PRO A 444 3.54 -17.92 -12.32
C PRO A 444 3.80 -16.44 -12.58
N ALA A 445 4.72 -15.81 -11.86
CA ALA A 445 5.10 -14.41 -12.10
C ALA A 445 5.73 -14.14 -13.48
N THR A 446 6.16 -15.18 -14.19
CA THR A 446 6.64 -15.08 -15.59
C THR A 446 5.52 -15.14 -16.65
N SER A 447 4.25 -15.13 -16.24
CA SER A 447 3.09 -15.05 -17.14
C SER A 447 2.57 -13.61 -17.27
N HIS A 448 2.47 -13.11 -18.51
CA HIS A 448 1.85 -11.81 -18.77
C HIS A 448 0.31 -11.93 -18.73
N VAL A 449 -0.38 -10.94 -18.17
CA VAL A 449 -1.82 -11.02 -17.90
C VAL A 449 -2.58 -9.90 -18.62
N TYR A 450 -3.56 -10.25 -19.46
CA TYR A 450 -4.35 -9.34 -20.30
C TYR A 450 -5.84 -9.42 -19.97
N TYR A 451 -6.54 -8.29 -19.91
CA TYR A 451 -7.91 -8.22 -19.39
C TYR A 451 -8.98 -8.11 -20.48
N GLY A 452 -10.05 -8.89 -20.32
CA GLY A 452 -11.08 -9.17 -21.34
C GLY A 452 -12.31 -8.27 -21.32
N LEU A 453 -12.16 -7.01 -20.90
CA LEU A 453 -13.27 -6.09 -20.66
C LEU A 453 -13.11 -4.77 -21.42
N THR A 454 -14.17 -4.28 -22.06
CA THR A 454 -14.25 -2.87 -22.44
C THR A 454 -14.53 -1.98 -21.23
N TYR A 455 -14.45 -0.66 -21.38
CA TYR A 455 -14.90 0.29 -20.35
C TYR A 455 -16.39 0.09 -19.98
N ALA A 456 -17.25 -0.20 -20.96
CA ALA A 456 -18.69 -0.44 -20.74
C ALA A 456 -19.01 -1.80 -20.09
N ASP A 457 -18.16 -2.81 -20.26
CA ASP A 457 -18.25 -4.05 -19.48
C ASP A 457 -17.76 -3.82 -18.03
N ARG A 458 -16.65 -3.05 -17.86
CA ARG A 458 -16.02 -2.75 -16.57
C ARG A 458 -16.97 -2.08 -15.57
N ILE A 459 -17.77 -1.10 -16.01
CA ILE A 459 -18.77 -0.42 -15.16
C ILE A 459 -19.86 -1.37 -14.62
N GLN A 460 -20.09 -2.53 -15.26
CA GLN A 460 -21.12 -3.47 -14.79
C GLN A 460 -20.66 -4.33 -13.60
N GLY A 461 -19.36 -4.35 -13.26
CA GLY A 461 -18.84 -4.98 -12.05
C GLY A 461 -19.02 -6.50 -11.96
N PHE A 462 -19.27 -7.20 -13.07
CA PHE A 462 -19.52 -8.65 -13.11
C PHE A 462 -18.25 -9.52 -13.18
N GLY A 463 -17.06 -8.92 -13.07
CA GLY A 463 -15.79 -9.57 -13.39
C GLY A 463 -15.58 -9.74 -14.90
N GLY A 464 -14.47 -10.37 -15.32
CA GLY A 464 -14.08 -10.48 -16.72
C GLY A 464 -13.52 -11.83 -17.15
N ILE A 465 -13.24 -11.98 -18.44
CA ILE A 465 -12.32 -13.03 -18.89
C ILE A 465 -10.92 -12.45 -18.77
N VAL A 466 -9.98 -13.23 -18.23
CA VAL A 466 -8.56 -12.86 -18.19
C VAL A 466 -7.80 -13.80 -19.12
N TYR A 467 -6.84 -13.28 -19.86
CA TYR A 467 -5.98 -14.05 -20.74
C TYR A 467 -4.54 -14.00 -20.22
N GLU A 468 -4.06 -15.16 -19.81
CA GLU A 468 -2.67 -15.40 -19.48
C GLU A 468 -1.90 -15.70 -20.78
N VAL A 469 -0.76 -15.03 -20.99
CA VAL A 469 0.26 -15.45 -21.95
C VAL A 469 1.47 -15.89 -21.15
N THR A 470 1.61 -17.21 -21.02
CA THR A 470 2.77 -17.85 -20.38
C THR A 470 4.09 -17.43 -21.03
N GLN A 471 5.20 -17.48 -20.27
CA GLN A 471 6.56 -17.26 -20.77
C GLN A 471 6.88 -18.05 -22.08
N ALA A 472 6.27 -19.22 -22.24
CA ALA A 472 6.37 -20.07 -23.44
C ALA A 472 5.54 -19.60 -24.66
N GLY A 473 4.87 -18.44 -24.59
CA GLY A 473 4.01 -17.89 -25.64
C GLY A 473 2.72 -18.69 -25.86
N LYS A 474 2.21 -19.40 -24.85
CA LYS A 474 0.89 -20.05 -24.91
C LYS A 474 -0.17 -19.16 -24.27
N ALA A 475 -1.32 -19.05 -24.92
CA ALA A 475 -2.48 -18.33 -24.37
C ALA A 475 -3.43 -19.26 -23.60
N ILE A 476 -3.88 -18.82 -22.43
CA ILE A 476 -4.88 -19.48 -21.59
C ILE A 476 -5.91 -18.42 -21.16
N ALA A 477 -7.18 -18.64 -21.43
CA ALA A 477 -8.28 -17.84 -20.91
C ALA A 477 -8.79 -18.41 -19.58
N HIS A 478 -9.04 -17.53 -18.63
CA HIS A 478 -9.57 -17.77 -17.29
C HIS A 478 -10.90 -17.02 -17.15
N ASN A 479 -11.98 -17.68 -16.70
CA ASN A 479 -13.30 -17.05 -16.58
C ASN A 479 -13.56 -16.55 -15.16
N GLN A 480 -13.52 -15.23 -14.96
CA GLN A 480 -13.91 -14.56 -13.71
C GLN A 480 -15.29 -13.87 -13.81
N ILE A 481 -16.07 -14.12 -14.86
CA ILE A 481 -17.41 -13.51 -15.03
C ILE A 481 -18.45 -14.26 -14.20
N TYR A 482 -19.12 -13.54 -13.31
CA TYR A 482 -20.14 -14.06 -12.39
C TYR A 482 -21.53 -13.42 -12.60
N GLY A 483 -22.58 -14.07 -12.08
CA GLY A 483 -23.87 -13.43 -11.76
C GLY A 483 -24.85 -13.24 -12.92
N THR A 484 -24.37 -13.25 -14.16
CA THR A 484 -25.24 -13.18 -15.33
C THR A 484 -26.02 -14.49 -15.54
N SER A 485 -27.18 -14.42 -16.20
CA SER A 485 -27.89 -15.60 -16.71
C SER A 485 -27.30 -16.16 -18.01
N ASN A 486 -26.08 -15.77 -18.38
CA ASN A 486 -25.49 -16.00 -19.70
C ASN A 486 -24.29 -16.95 -19.62
N LEU A 487 -24.55 -18.24 -19.86
CA LEU A 487 -23.53 -19.31 -19.81
C LEU A 487 -22.42 -19.17 -20.87
N CYS A 488 -22.56 -18.25 -21.83
CA CYS A 488 -21.70 -18.12 -22.99
C CYS A 488 -20.24 -17.74 -22.68
N TYR A 489 -19.98 -17.07 -21.54
CA TYR A 489 -18.61 -16.75 -21.12
C TYR A 489 -17.78 -18.02 -20.90
N SER A 490 -18.36 -18.98 -20.17
CA SER A 490 -17.76 -20.31 -19.96
C SER A 490 -17.60 -21.09 -21.28
N ASP A 491 -18.58 -21.00 -22.18
CA ASP A 491 -18.45 -21.60 -23.53
C ASP A 491 -17.28 -21.01 -24.32
N PHE A 492 -17.11 -19.68 -24.32
CA PHE A 492 -16.00 -19.02 -25.01
C PHE A 492 -14.65 -19.40 -24.40
N THR A 493 -14.49 -19.28 -23.08
CA THR A 493 -13.25 -19.64 -22.38
C THR A 493 -12.86 -21.09 -22.64
N GLN A 494 -13.80 -22.03 -22.57
CA GLN A 494 -13.56 -23.43 -22.90
C GLN A 494 -13.12 -23.62 -24.36
N LYS A 495 -13.77 -22.93 -25.32
CA LYS A 495 -13.50 -23.07 -26.76
C LYS A 495 -12.21 -22.38 -27.19
N PHE A 496 -11.87 -21.24 -26.58
CA PHE A 496 -10.60 -20.55 -26.76
C PHE A 496 -9.44 -21.43 -26.27
N ASN A 497 -9.54 -21.99 -25.06
CA ASN A 497 -8.53 -22.89 -24.52
C ASN A 497 -8.40 -24.19 -25.33
N ALA A 498 -9.49 -24.67 -25.93
CA ALA A 498 -9.46 -25.83 -26.83
C ALA A 498 -8.67 -25.59 -28.12
N LEU A 499 -8.42 -24.33 -28.54
CA LEU A 499 -7.57 -23.99 -29.69
C LEU A 499 -6.08 -24.23 -29.42
N LYS A 500 -5.65 -24.17 -28.15
CA LYS A 500 -4.24 -24.36 -27.71
C LYS A 500 -3.26 -23.44 -28.45
N LEU A 501 -3.56 -22.15 -28.50
CA LEU A 501 -2.76 -21.16 -29.23
C LEU A 501 -1.34 -21.03 -28.66
N THR A 502 -0.35 -20.93 -29.55
CA THR A 502 1.09 -20.83 -29.25
C THR A 502 1.75 -19.74 -30.09
N ASN A 503 2.97 -19.34 -29.75
CA ASN A 503 3.69 -18.20 -30.33
C ASN A 503 2.97 -16.85 -30.17
N VAL A 504 2.09 -16.77 -29.16
CA VAL A 504 1.39 -15.55 -28.79
C VAL A 504 2.38 -14.56 -28.18
N GLU A 505 2.25 -13.31 -28.59
CA GLU A 505 2.97 -12.16 -28.04
C GLU A 505 2.09 -11.40 -27.05
N SER A 506 0.87 -11.05 -27.47
CA SER A 506 -0.08 -10.29 -26.66
C SER A 506 -1.53 -10.56 -27.08
N ILE A 507 -2.48 -10.15 -26.23
CA ILE A 507 -3.91 -10.35 -26.46
C ILE A 507 -4.65 -9.03 -26.17
N GLU A 508 -5.44 -8.57 -27.13
CA GLU A 508 -6.30 -7.38 -27.00
C GLU A 508 -7.76 -7.81 -27.03
N SER A 509 -8.56 -7.43 -26.02
CA SER A 509 -9.99 -7.76 -26.00
C SER A 509 -10.86 -6.63 -26.52
N PHE A 510 -11.89 -6.99 -27.28
CA PHE A 510 -12.97 -6.09 -27.72
C PHE A 510 -14.27 -6.35 -26.94
N GLY A 511 -14.13 -6.83 -25.70
CA GLY A 511 -15.22 -7.10 -24.77
C GLY A 511 -15.43 -8.59 -24.47
N THR A 512 -16.34 -8.84 -23.54
CA THR A 512 -16.52 -10.10 -22.80
C THR A 512 -16.79 -11.38 -23.63
N PHE A 513 -16.95 -11.29 -24.94
CA PHE A 513 -17.16 -12.42 -25.86
C PHE A 513 -16.07 -12.59 -26.92
N SER A 514 -14.98 -11.80 -26.88
CA SER A 514 -13.95 -11.84 -27.93
C SER A 514 -12.58 -11.24 -27.59
N ALA A 515 -11.57 -11.73 -28.29
CA ALA A 515 -10.21 -11.21 -28.28
C ALA A 515 -9.53 -11.30 -29.65
N VAL A 516 -8.65 -10.34 -29.94
CA VAL A 516 -7.61 -10.45 -30.96
C VAL A 516 -6.35 -10.99 -30.30
N VAL A 517 -5.83 -12.09 -30.82
CA VAL A 517 -4.55 -12.66 -30.41
C VAL A 517 -3.50 -12.23 -31.41
N ILE A 518 -2.41 -11.64 -30.92
CA ILE A 518 -1.27 -11.16 -31.70
C ILE A 518 -0.14 -12.17 -31.52
N LEU A 519 0.44 -12.62 -32.64
CA LEU A 519 1.55 -13.58 -32.66
C LEU A 519 2.88 -12.86 -32.88
N LYS A 520 3.98 -13.52 -32.47
CA LYS A 520 5.37 -13.01 -32.57
C LYS A 520 5.91 -12.84 -34.01
N ASP A 521 5.06 -12.96 -35.02
CA ASP A 521 5.32 -12.70 -36.43
C ASP A 521 4.49 -11.53 -36.98
N GLU A 522 3.98 -10.67 -36.08
CA GLU A 522 3.06 -9.55 -36.32
C GLU A 522 1.68 -9.95 -36.88
N THR A 523 1.39 -11.25 -37.10
CA THR A 523 0.06 -11.68 -37.52
C THR A 523 -0.94 -11.60 -36.37
N ALA A 524 -2.20 -11.27 -36.68
CA ALA A 524 -3.25 -11.09 -35.69
C ALA A 524 -4.53 -11.81 -36.13
N ASN A 525 -5.17 -12.52 -35.21
CA ASN A 525 -6.42 -13.22 -35.46
C ASN A 525 -7.48 -12.83 -34.43
N TYR A 526 -8.66 -12.44 -34.90
CA TYR A 526 -9.84 -12.22 -34.06
C TYR A 526 -10.55 -13.54 -33.77
N TYR A 527 -10.91 -13.73 -32.50
CA TYR A 527 -11.69 -14.83 -31.96
C TYR A 527 -12.90 -14.29 -31.21
N GLY A 528 -14.10 -14.72 -31.57
CA GLY A 528 -15.34 -14.40 -30.85
C GLY A 528 -16.31 -15.57 -30.79
N ILE A 529 -17.30 -15.55 -29.90
CA ILE A 529 -18.34 -16.59 -29.83
C ILE A 529 -19.69 -16.09 -30.36
N ASP A 530 -20.41 -16.95 -31.08
CA ASP A 530 -21.87 -16.83 -31.18
C ASP A 530 -22.53 -17.61 -30.04
N CYS A 531 -23.12 -16.90 -29.07
CA CYS A 531 -23.74 -17.53 -27.91
C CYS A 531 -24.98 -18.37 -28.23
N LYS A 532 -25.57 -18.19 -29.43
CA LYS A 532 -26.74 -18.96 -29.87
C LYS A 532 -26.37 -20.36 -30.38
N THR A 533 -25.34 -20.47 -31.22
CA THR A 533 -24.83 -21.77 -31.70
C THR A 533 -23.69 -22.34 -30.86
N LYS A 534 -23.15 -21.55 -29.92
CA LYS A 534 -21.92 -21.84 -29.16
C LYS A 534 -20.71 -22.11 -30.06
N ASN A 535 -20.66 -21.54 -31.26
CA ASN A 535 -19.53 -21.70 -32.17
C ASN A 535 -18.54 -20.54 -32.03
N ILE A 536 -17.25 -20.86 -32.14
CA ILE A 536 -16.18 -19.87 -32.19
C ILE A 536 -15.99 -19.40 -33.63
N VAL A 537 -15.92 -18.08 -33.81
CA VAL A 537 -15.71 -17.38 -35.07
C VAL A 537 -14.27 -16.91 -35.10
N VAL A 538 -13.53 -17.26 -36.15
CA VAL A 538 -12.13 -16.84 -36.37
C VAL A 538 -12.04 -15.97 -37.64
N ARG A 539 -11.24 -14.89 -37.59
CA ARG A 539 -10.96 -14.00 -38.73
C ARG A 539 -9.52 -13.52 -38.70
N ASP A 540 -8.88 -13.43 -39.87
CA ASP A 540 -7.62 -12.68 -40.05
C ASP A 540 -7.87 -11.20 -39.73
N PHE A 541 -7.07 -10.66 -38.81
CA PHE A 541 -7.10 -9.26 -38.37
C PHE A 541 -5.78 -8.53 -38.69
N SER A 542 -4.78 -9.23 -39.23
CA SER A 542 -3.40 -8.74 -39.43
C SER A 542 -3.33 -7.46 -40.27
N LYS A 543 -4.22 -7.32 -41.27
CA LYS A 543 -4.33 -6.13 -42.13
C LYS A 543 -4.94 -4.90 -41.45
N THR A 544 -5.39 -5.03 -40.21
CA THR A 544 -6.09 -3.99 -39.41
C THR A 544 -5.33 -3.69 -38.11
N HIS A 545 -4.09 -4.17 -37.99
CA HIS A 545 -3.33 -4.19 -36.73
C HIS A 545 -3.05 -2.78 -36.14
N ARG A 546 -2.95 -2.73 -34.79
CA ARG A 546 -2.75 -1.59 -33.86
C ARG A 546 -2.79 -0.15 -34.40
N LYS A 547 -1.91 0.22 -35.34
CA LYS A 547 -1.76 1.60 -35.84
C LYS A 547 -3.01 2.15 -36.55
N ALA A 548 -3.91 1.28 -37.00
CA ALA A 548 -5.07 1.65 -37.81
C ALA A 548 -6.38 1.92 -37.04
N MET A 549 -6.48 1.60 -35.74
CA MET A 549 -7.72 1.71 -34.96
C MET A 549 -7.51 2.53 -33.68
N ALA A 550 -8.45 3.41 -33.35
CA ALA A 550 -8.38 4.26 -32.15
C ALA A 550 -8.99 3.57 -30.91
N GLN A 551 -10.19 3.02 -31.04
CA GLN A 551 -10.98 2.44 -29.95
C GLN A 551 -12.03 1.45 -30.52
N CYS A 552 -12.44 0.44 -29.75
CA CYS A 552 -13.34 -0.64 -30.18
C CYS A 552 -14.39 -1.00 -29.11
N TRP A 553 -15.57 -1.46 -29.53
CA TRP A 553 -16.70 -1.84 -28.66
C TRP A 553 -17.45 -3.07 -29.17
N SER A 554 -18.10 -3.81 -28.25
CA SER A 554 -19.05 -4.87 -28.62
C SER A 554 -20.34 -4.28 -29.17
N ALA A 555 -20.79 -4.82 -30.32
CA ALA A 555 -22.00 -4.40 -31.01
C ALA A 555 -23.21 -5.31 -30.72
N SER A 556 -23.19 -6.06 -29.62
CA SER A 556 -24.26 -6.99 -29.22
C SER A 556 -25.57 -6.26 -28.87
N PRO A 557 -26.73 -6.60 -29.44
CA PRO A 557 -28.02 -6.07 -29.00
C PRO A 557 -28.33 -6.47 -27.54
N PRO A 558 -29.13 -5.70 -26.79
CA PRO A 558 -29.52 -6.04 -25.41
C PRO A 558 -30.11 -7.45 -25.30
N GLY A 559 -29.46 -8.30 -24.49
CA GLY A 559 -29.85 -9.70 -24.29
C GLY A 559 -29.46 -10.66 -25.42
N MET A 560 -28.71 -10.22 -26.44
CA MET A 560 -28.23 -11.04 -27.56
C MET A 560 -26.70 -10.93 -27.70
N ALA A 561 -26.00 -11.69 -26.87
CA ALA A 561 -24.55 -11.77 -26.89
C ALA A 561 -24.02 -12.48 -28.15
N HIS A 562 -23.21 -11.78 -28.94
CA HIS A 562 -22.52 -12.32 -30.12
C HIS A 562 -21.16 -11.65 -30.29
N GLY A 563 -20.22 -12.32 -30.97
CA GLY A 563 -18.95 -11.76 -31.47
C GLY A 563 -19.13 -10.74 -32.61
N SER A 564 -20.01 -9.77 -32.40
CA SER A 564 -20.16 -8.57 -33.23
C SER A 564 -19.45 -7.41 -32.54
N PHE A 565 -18.66 -6.63 -33.28
CA PHE A 565 -17.92 -5.48 -32.75
C PHE A 565 -17.67 -4.41 -33.84
N TYR A 566 -17.41 -3.18 -33.41
CA TYR A 566 -16.99 -2.09 -34.27
C TYR A 566 -15.83 -1.29 -33.64
N CYS A 567 -15.05 -0.60 -34.47
CA CYS A 567 -13.91 0.22 -34.06
C CYS A 567 -13.85 1.53 -34.85
N ILE A 568 -13.49 2.65 -34.21
CA ILE A 568 -13.10 3.88 -34.91
C ILE A 568 -11.75 3.65 -35.59
N LYS A 569 -11.61 4.07 -36.85
CA LYS A 569 -10.32 4.03 -37.57
C LYS A 569 -9.48 5.27 -37.24
N ASN A 570 -8.18 5.09 -37.03
CA ASN A 570 -7.22 6.18 -36.82
C ASN A 570 -7.02 6.99 -38.13
N SER A 571 -7.07 8.32 -38.05
CA SER A 571 -7.10 9.24 -39.20
C SER A 571 -5.73 9.54 -39.83
N GLU A 572 -4.62 9.07 -39.26
CA GLU A 572 -3.26 9.34 -39.75
C GLU A 572 -2.98 8.82 -41.18
N ASN A 573 -3.84 7.95 -41.74
CA ASN A 573 -3.79 7.51 -43.13
C ASN A 573 -4.97 8.10 -43.94
N GLN A 574 -4.68 9.13 -44.74
CA GLN A 574 -5.61 9.95 -45.53
C GLN A 574 -6.29 9.23 -46.73
N ALA A 575 -6.57 7.92 -46.62
CA ALA A 575 -6.93 7.06 -47.76
C ALA A 575 -8.09 6.08 -47.48
N ILE A 576 -8.89 6.30 -46.44
CA ILE A 576 -9.94 5.37 -46.00
C ILE A 576 -11.33 6.02 -46.08
N SER A 577 -12.27 5.38 -46.78
CA SER A 577 -13.60 5.89 -47.16
C SER A 577 -14.68 5.84 -46.06
N ASP A 578 -14.47 5.06 -45.00
CA ASP A 578 -15.51 4.75 -44.01
C ASP A 578 -14.93 4.84 -42.59
N ALA A 579 -15.65 5.54 -41.69
CA ALA A 579 -15.17 5.94 -40.37
C ALA A 579 -14.96 4.77 -39.38
N PHE A 580 -15.70 3.66 -39.55
CA PHE A 580 -15.65 2.50 -38.67
C PHE A 580 -15.19 1.25 -39.39
N TRP A 581 -14.34 0.45 -38.73
CA TRP A 581 -14.21 -0.98 -39.04
C TRP A 581 -15.31 -1.74 -38.29
N ASN A 582 -15.89 -2.79 -38.87
CA ASN A 582 -16.93 -3.58 -38.20
C ASN A 582 -16.98 -5.05 -38.59
N GLN A 583 -17.32 -5.92 -37.63
CA GLN A 583 -17.74 -7.31 -37.87
C GLN A 583 -19.10 -7.51 -37.19
N PHE A 584 -20.08 -8.01 -37.94
CA PHE A 584 -21.38 -8.44 -37.40
C PHE A 584 -21.57 -9.93 -37.66
N SER A 585 -22.25 -10.64 -36.76
CA SER A 585 -22.60 -12.06 -36.96
C SER A 585 -23.63 -12.24 -38.08
N GLU A 586 -23.62 -13.37 -38.79
CA GLU A 586 -24.66 -13.72 -39.77
C GLU A 586 -26.05 -13.95 -39.12
N TYR A 587 -26.11 -14.04 -37.79
CA TYR A 587 -27.35 -14.05 -37.02
C TYR A 587 -27.78 -12.66 -36.50
N ASP A 588 -26.97 -11.62 -36.70
CA ASP A 588 -27.18 -10.22 -36.25
C ASP A 588 -28.07 -9.41 -37.20
N ASP A 589 -28.93 -10.11 -37.93
CA ASP A 589 -29.29 -9.69 -39.28
C ASP A 589 -30.75 -9.24 -39.40
N ARG A 590 -30.93 -7.96 -39.79
CA ARG A 590 -32.18 -7.37 -40.30
C ARG A 590 -33.43 -7.49 -39.38
N PRO A 591 -33.77 -6.53 -38.46
CA PRO A 591 -33.37 -5.11 -38.49
C PRO A 591 -33.13 -4.43 -37.12
N LYS A 592 -32.93 -5.17 -36.02
CA LYS A 592 -33.01 -4.61 -34.64
C LYS A 592 -31.70 -4.09 -34.04
N ASN A 593 -30.53 -4.43 -34.59
CA ASN A 593 -29.27 -3.93 -34.05
C ASN A 593 -29.09 -2.44 -34.39
N PHE A 594 -29.22 -1.58 -33.38
CA PHE A 594 -29.11 -0.13 -33.55
C PHE A 594 -27.65 0.34 -33.77
N TYR A 595 -26.66 -0.34 -33.17
CA TYR A 595 -25.23 -0.11 -33.45
C TYR A 595 -24.92 -0.34 -34.94
N ASN A 596 -25.48 -1.41 -35.51
CA ASN A 596 -25.35 -1.72 -36.94
C ASN A 596 -26.00 -0.63 -37.82
N THR A 597 -27.09 0.00 -37.34
CA THR A 597 -27.71 1.15 -38.02
C THR A 597 -26.85 2.42 -37.94
N PHE A 598 -26.20 2.66 -36.79
CA PHE A 598 -25.29 3.77 -36.54
C PHE A 598 -24.01 3.67 -37.37
N VAL A 599 -23.32 2.53 -37.32
CA VAL A 599 -22.13 2.23 -38.13
C VAL A 599 -22.43 2.36 -39.62
N LYS A 600 -23.58 1.84 -40.10
CA LYS A 600 -24.04 2.00 -41.49
C LYS A 600 -24.47 3.42 -41.87
N PHE A 601 -24.66 4.32 -40.92
CA PHE A 601 -24.86 5.74 -41.21
C PHE A 601 -23.52 6.40 -41.53
N PHE A 602 -22.53 6.30 -40.65
CA PHE A 602 -21.21 6.90 -40.87
C PHE A 602 -20.46 6.28 -42.04
N ASN A 603 -20.44 4.94 -42.18
CA ASN A 603 -19.78 4.23 -43.28
C ASN A 603 -20.47 4.41 -44.67
N LYS A 604 -21.45 5.30 -44.78
CA LYS A 604 -22.06 5.75 -46.04
C LYS A 604 -21.86 7.24 -46.33
N ASN A 605 -21.31 7.98 -45.39
CA ASN A 605 -21.06 9.41 -45.51
C ASN A 605 -19.54 9.62 -45.49
N GLU A 606 -18.91 9.44 -46.66
CA GLU A 606 -17.45 9.47 -46.89
C GLU A 606 -16.76 10.79 -46.48
N ASN A 607 -17.52 11.81 -46.06
CA ASN A 607 -17.07 13.13 -45.62
C ASN A 607 -17.36 13.38 -44.12
N ILE A 608 -17.55 12.35 -43.30
CA ILE A 608 -17.78 12.50 -41.84
C ILE A 608 -16.78 11.62 -41.09
N TYR A 609 -15.80 12.25 -40.43
CA TYR A 609 -14.82 11.56 -39.59
C TYR A 609 -15.28 11.59 -38.13
N VAL A 610 -15.10 10.48 -37.41
CA VAL A 610 -15.55 10.33 -36.02
C VAL A 610 -14.34 10.29 -35.10
N VAL A 611 -14.32 11.15 -34.08
CA VAL A 611 -13.14 11.34 -33.20
C VAL A 611 -13.35 10.82 -31.78
N LYS A 612 -14.59 10.79 -31.27
CA LYS A 612 -14.98 10.14 -30.00
C LYS A 612 -16.34 9.45 -30.20
N THR A 613 -16.49 8.20 -29.77
CA THR A 613 -17.83 7.63 -29.50
C THR A 613 -17.94 7.13 -28.08
N THR A 614 -19.15 7.15 -27.55
CA THR A 614 -19.50 6.53 -26.27
C THR A 614 -20.69 5.61 -26.46
N GLN A 615 -20.72 4.52 -25.69
CA GLN A 615 -21.75 3.49 -25.77
C GLN A 615 -22.25 3.16 -24.36
N VAL A 616 -23.57 3.11 -24.22
CA VAL A 616 -24.29 2.60 -23.05
C VAL A 616 -25.28 1.52 -23.53
N PRO A 617 -25.76 0.59 -22.69
CA PRO A 617 -26.59 -0.54 -23.14
C PRO A 617 -27.83 -0.14 -23.97
N THR A 618 -28.30 1.09 -23.77
CA THR A 618 -29.53 1.68 -24.33
C THR A 618 -29.26 2.82 -25.33
N GLY A 619 -28.01 3.12 -25.70
CA GLY A 619 -27.68 4.27 -26.54
C GLY A 619 -26.23 4.40 -26.99
N ILE A 620 -26.00 5.21 -28.03
CA ILE A 620 -24.69 5.47 -28.62
C ILE A 620 -24.61 6.91 -29.13
N ALA A 621 -23.46 7.55 -28.93
CA ALA A 621 -23.15 8.90 -29.41
C ALA A 621 -21.81 8.95 -30.17
N ALA A 622 -21.70 9.86 -31.14
CA ALA A 622 -20.48 10.18 -31.88
C ALA A 622 -20.27 11.69 -32.00
N LEU A 623 -19.07 12.15 -31.67
CA LEU A 623 -18.55 13.47 -32.01
C LEU A 623 -17.64 13.37 -33.24
N THR A 624 -17.76 14.33 -34.15
CA THR A 624 -16.98 14.40 -35.39
C THR A 624 -15.83 15.40 -35.33
N ASP A 625 -14.93 15.29 -36.31
CA ASP A 625 -13.89 16.30 -36.62
C ASP A 625 -14.45 17.72 -36.84
N THR A 626 -15.70 17.82 -37.26
CA THR A 626 -16.44 19.08 -37.44
C THR A 626 -17.17 19.59 -36.19
N GLY A 627 -17.08 18.89 -35.06
CA GLY A 627 -17.83 19.24 -33.83
C GLY A 627 -19.34 19.01 -33.95
N ASP A 628 -19.78 18.13 -34.85
CA ASP A 628 -21.17 17.65 -34.91
C ASP A 628 -21.37 16.49 -33.93
N LEU A 629 -22.38 16.58 -33.07
CA LEU A 629 -22.74 15.51 -32.13
C LEU A 629 -23.98 14.76 -32.62
N TYR A 630 -23.82 13.46 -32.83
CA TYR A 630 -24.83 12.53 -33.33
C TYR A 630 -25.19 11.50 -32.26
N VAL A 631 -26.49 11.23 -32.07
CA VAL A 631 -26.99 10.31 -31.03
C VAL A 631 -28.06 9.36 -31.59
N LEU A 632 -28.06 8.12 -31.10
CA LEU A 632 -29.10 7.12 -31.33
C LEU A 632 -29.37 6.32 -30.04
N PHE A 633 -30.64 6.10 -29.71
CA PHE A 633 -31.07 5.32 -28.54
C PHE A 633 -31.85 4.06 -28.97
N ASP A 634 -31.69 2.94 -28.26
CA ASP A 634 -32.46 1.70 -28.47
C ASP A 634 -33.78 1.73 -27.72
N GLY A 635 -34.62 2.70 -28.08
CA GLY A 635 -35.81 3.04 -27.33
C GLY A 635 -37.02 3.35 -28.21
N LYS A 636 -38.13 3.63 -27.53
CA LYS A 636 -39.33 4.22 -28.11
C LYS A 636 -39.64 5.51 -27.39
N ASP A 637 -40.10 6.51 -28.13
CA ASP A 637 -40.56 7.76 -27.54
C ASP A 637 -41.90 7.58 -26.78
N LYS A 638 -42.41 8.67 -26.22
CA LYS A 638 -43.70 8.71 -25.50
C LYS A 638 -44.92 8.27 -26.32
N ASN A 639 -44.83 8.28 -27.65
CA ASN A 639 -45.89 7.89 -28.58
C ASN A 639 -45.76 6.42 -29.00
N GLY A 640 -44.58 5.82 -28.80
CA GLY A 640 -44.24 4.46 -29.21
C GLY A 640 -43.40 4.38 -30.49
N ASP A 641 -42.95 5.50 -31.04
CA ASP A 641 -42.09 5.54 -32.23
C ASP A 641 -40.64 5.26 -31.86
N THR A 642 -39.96 4.43 -32.66
CA THR A 642 -38.54 4.09 -32.43
C THR A 642 -37.64 5.28 -32.74
N TYR A 643 -36.68 5.55 -31.86
CA TYR A 643 -35.68 6.60 -32.07
C TYR A 643 -34.88 6.38 -33.36
N LYS A 644 -34.52 7.49 -34.01
CA LYS A 644 -33.72 7.51 -35.23
C LYS A 644 -32.43 8.27 -34.95
N MET A 645 -31.40 7.98 -35.74
CA MET A 645 -30.13 8.70 -35.67
C MET A 645 -30.42 10.20 -35.87
N LYS A 646 -30.00 11.02 -34.91
CA LYS A 646 -30.24 12.47 -34.90
C LYS A 646 -28.92 13.21 -34.65
N LYS A 647 -28.60 14.23 -35.45
CA LYS A 647 -27.66 15.28 -35.04
C LYS A 647 -28.32 16.13 -33.96
N VAL A 648 -27.78 16.14 -32.74
CA VAL A 648 -28.36 16.84 -31.59
C VAL A 648 -27.76 18.23 -31.41
N ALA A 649 -26.48 18.40 -31.75
CA ALA A 649 -25.75 19.66 -31.61
C ALA A 649 -24.63 19.79 -32.67
N THR A 650 -24.05 20.98 -32.73
CA THR A 650 -23.00 21.44 -33.66
C THR A 650 -22.09 22.42 -32.90
N LYS A 651 -20.81 22.53 -33.24
CA LYS A 651 -19.79 23.19 -32.40
C LYS A 651 -19.76 22.61 -30.97
N VAL A 652 -19.87 21.30 -30.85
CA VAL A 652 -19.67 20.61 -29.56
C VAL A 652 -18.18 20.47 -29.31
N HIS A 653 -17.75 20.88 -28.12
CA HIS A 653 -16.38 20.70 -27.61
C HIS A 653 -16.34 19.76 -26.39
N ASP A 654 -17.49 19.47 -25.79
CA ASP A 654 -17.64 18.50 -24.70
C ASP A 654 -19.03 17.82 -24.75
N TYR A 655 -19.07 16.53 -24.41
CA TYR A 655 -20.32 15.81 -24.14
C TYR A 655 -20.13 14.60 -23.19
N GLN A 656 -21.12 14.38 -22.31
CA GLN A 656 -21.25 13.17 -21.49
C GLN A 656 -22.49 12.33 -21.93
N GLN A 657 -22.41 11.00 -21.83
CA GLN A 657 -23.46 10.05 -22.19
C GLN A 657 -23.93 9.25 -20.97
N ALA A 658 -25.08 9.62 -20.40
CA ALA A 658 -25.79 8.81 -19.41
C ALA A 658 -26.66 7.72 -20.09
N ALA A 659 -27.17 6.74 -19.33
CA ALA A 659 -27.97 5.64 -19.89
C ALA A 659 -29.24 6.10 -20.66
N ASN A 660 -29.86 7.20 -20.22
CA ASN A 660 -31.16 7.68 -20.73
C ASN A 660 -31.08 9.02 -21.47
N TYR A 661 -29.91 9.68 -21.51
CA TYR A 661 -29.74 10.99 -22.12
C TYR A 661 -28.26 11.30 -22.42
N VAL A 662 -28.04 12.28 -23.29
CA VAL A 662 -26.74 12.92 -23.54
C VAL A 662 -26.82 14.36 -23.07
N THR A 663 -25.77 14.87 -22.46
CA THR A 663 -25.53 16.30 -22.21
C THR A 663 -24.33 16.77 -23.03
N TYR A 664 -24.27 18.06 -23.34
CA TYR A 664 -23.16 18.65 -24.09
C TYR A 664 -22.99 20.12 -23.76
N MET A 665 -21.75 20.60 -23.87
CA MET A 665 -21.44 22.03 -24.03
C MET A 665 -21.15 22.30 -25.50
N ARG A 666 -21.69 23.41 -26.01
CA ARG A 666 -21.48 23.86 -27.39
C ARG A 666 -21.19 25.35 -27.44
N GLY A 667 -20.56 25.82 -28.52
CA GLY A 667 -20.47 27.26 -28.79
C GLY A 667 -19.12 27.67 -29.37
N ASP A 668 -18.73 28.91 -29.10
CA ASP A 668 -17.35 29.37 -29.26
C ASP A 668 -16.73 29.52 -27.86
N VAL A 669 -15.40 29.66 -27.76
CA VAL A 669 -14.67 29.54 -26.47
C VAL A 669 -15.21 30.48 -25.39
N ASP A 670 -15.57 31.71 -25.79
CA ASP A 670 -16.05 32.80 -24.93
C ASP A 670 -17.59 32.83 -24.78
N GLU A 671 -18.33 32.05 -25.58
CA GLU A 671 -19.81 32.01 -25.61
C GLU A 671 -20.27 30.54 -25.67
N GLN A 672 -20.38 29.90 -24.50
CA GLN A 672 -20.74 28.48 -24.35
C GLN A 672 -22.16 28.29 -23.80
N GLU A 673 -22.89 27.33 -24.37
CA GLU A 673 -24.26 26.97 -24.01
C GLU A 673 -24.35 25.50 -23.59
N PHE A 674 -24.95 25.25 -22.43
CA PHE A 674 -25.30 23.91 -21.97
C PHE A 674 -26.56 23.37 -22.66
N GLY A 675 -26.54 22.10 -23.05
CA GLY A 675 -27.70 21.42 -23.62
C GLY A 675 -27.68 19.91 -23.45
N GLY A 676 -28.67 19.25 -24.08
CA GLY A 676 -28.77 17.80 -24.04
C GLY A 676 -29.91 17.22 -24.87
N TYR A 677 -29.98 15.89 -24.90
CA TYR A 677 -30.99 15.12 -25.61
C TYR A 677 -31.32 13.83 -24.85
N ALA A 678 -32.57 13.67 -24.41
CA ALA A 678 -33.05 12.52 -23.65
C ALA A 678 -33.91 11.56 -24.48
N GLN A 679 -33.80 10.26 -24.19
CA GLN A 679 -34.83 9.30 -24.55
C GLN A 679 -35.93 9.21 -23.48
N TYR A 680 -37.11 8.78 -23.90
CA TYR A 680 -38.25 8.57 -23.00
C TYR A 680 -37.99 7.39 -22.08
N HIS A 681 -37.88 7.68 -20.78
CA HIS A 681 -37.50 6.71 -19.75
C HIS A 681 -38.53 6.66 -18.61
N GLN A 682 -38.88 5.43 -18.21
CA GLN A 682 -39.73 5.16 -17.05
C GLN A 682 -39.11 4.09 -16.16
N GLU A 683 -39.01 4.39 -14.86
CA GLU A 683 -38.69 3.38 -13.85
C GLU A 683 -39.94 2.76 -13.24
N THR A 684 -39.80 1.54 -12.71
CA THR A 684 -40.88 0.83 -12.00
C THR A 684 -40.43 0.56 -10.56
N LEU A 685 -41.02 1.28 -9.60
CA LEU A 685 -40.72 1.11 -8.19
C LEU A 685 -41.07 -0.29 -7.67
N PRO A 686 -40.48 -0.76 -6.56
CA PRO A 686 -40.84 -2.03 -5.90
C PRO A 686 -42.33 -2.18 -5.54
N SER A 687 -43.09 -1.08 -5.50
CA SER A 687 -44.55 -1.06 -5.33
C SER A 687 -45.35 -1.31 -6.63
N GLY A 688 -44.67 -1.57 -7.75
CA GLY A 688 -45.26 -1.66 -9.10
C GLY A 688 -45.64 -0.29 -9.72
N LYS A 689 -45.47 0.81 -8.99
CA LYS A 689 -45.73 2.17 -9.46
C LYS A 689 -44.70 2.58 -10.52
N LYS A 690 -45.15 2.94 -11.72
CA LYS A 690 -44.29 3.53 -12.75
C LYS A 690 -44.09 5.03 -12.53
N LEU A 691 -42.86 5.50 -12.73
CA LEU A 691 -42.45 6.90 -12.70
C LEU A 691 -41.82 7.26 -14.05
N ASN A 692 -42.26 8.34 -14.69
CA ASN A 692 -41.52 8.93 -15.81
C ASN A 692 -40.34 9.73 -15.23
N LEU A 693 -39.10 9.37 -15.57
CA LEU A 693 -37.89 10.07 -15.11
C LEU A 693 -37.16 10.82 -16.25
N THR A 694 -37.72 10.82 -17.47
CA THR A 694 -37.19 11.55 -18.64
C THR A 694 -36.79 12.99 -18.30
N ILE A 695 -35.49 13.30 -18.45
CA ILE A 695 -34.97 14.68 -18.36
C ILE A 695 -35.62 15.54 -19.46
N ASN A 696 -35.97 16.78 -19.11
CA ASN A 696 -36.60 17.71 -20.04
C ASN A 696 -35.76 19.00 -20.14
N PHE A 697 -34.91 19.05 -21.17
CA PHE A 697 -34.07 20.22 -21.49
C PHE A 697 -34.88 21.41 -22.05
N ASP A 698 -36.12 21.20 -22.50
CA ASP A 698 -37.04 22.27 -22.92
C ASP A 698 -37.55 23.11 -21.72
N LYS A 699 -37.09 22.80 -20.49
CA LYS A 699 -37.34 23.55 -19.25
C LYS A 699 -36.16 24.41 -18.79
N LEU A 700 -35.06 24.42 -19.54
CA LEU A 700 -33.98 25.40 -19.38
C LEU A 700 -34.30 26.58 -20.29
N ASP A 701 -34.46 27.77 -19.71
CA ASP A 701 -34.47 29.02 -20.47
C ASP A 701 -33.06 29.42 -20.90
N ASP A 702 -32.95 30.45 -21.75
CA ASP A 702 -31.67 30.87 -22.34
C ASP A 702 -30.68 31.34 -21.25
N ASP A 703 -31.19 32.11 -20.27
CA ASP A 703 -30.47 32.56 -19.06
C ASP A 703 -29.91 31.39 -18.21
N ASP A 704 -30.53 30.21 -18.21
CA ASP A 704 -30.10 28.97 -17.51
C ASP A 704 -29.19 28.05 -18.35
N ARG A 705 -29.00 28.35 -19.64
CA ARG A 705 -28.13 27.61 -20.57
C ARG A 705 -26.77 28.27 -20.74
N GLU A 706 -26.76 29.59 -20.78
CA GLU A 706 -25.58 30.44 -20.74
C GLU A 706 -25.00 30.48 -19.29
N ASP A 707 -23.74 30.87 -19.12
CA ASP A 707 -23.04 30.96 -17.81
C ASP A 707 -23.01 29.67 -16.94
N VAL A 708 -23.17 28.50 -17.57
CA VAL A 708 -22.87 27.20 -16.94
C VAL A 708 -21.36 26.99 -16.92
N LEU A 709 -20.78 26.88 -15.73
CA LEU A 709 -19.33 26.71 -15.53
C LEU A 709 -18.90 25.24 -15.56
N PHE A 710 -19.79 24.36 -15.10
CA PHE A 710 -19.58 22.92 -14.99
C PHE A 710 -20.95 22.23 -14.87
N TYR A 711 -21.03 20.98 -15.32
CA TYR A 711 -22.19 20.11 -15.10
C TYR A 711 -21.71 18.69 -14.81
N GLU A 712 -22.50 17.93 -14.05
CA GLU A 712 -22.19 16.52 -13.77
C GLU A 712 -23.46 15.66 -13.76
N ASN A 713 -23.35 14.44 -14.32
CA ASN A 713 -24.47 13.55 -14.56
C ASN A 713 -24.71 12.52 -13.43
N THR A 714 -25.86 11.86 -13.52
CA THR A 714 -26.23 10.66 -12.75
C THR A 714 -27.16 9.79 -13.61
N ALA A 715 -27.72 8.72 -13.03
CA ALA A 715 -28.82 7.96 -13.61
C ALA A 715 -29.93 8.80 -14.29
N ASN A 716 -30.40 9.84 -13.60
CA ASN A 716 -31.70 10.50 -13.80
C ASN A 716 -31.77 11.96 -13.31
N ALA A 717 -30.62 12.61 -13.07
CA ALA A 717 -30.49 14.01 -12.67
C ALA A 717 -29.13 14.58 -13.12
N ILE A 718 -29.04 15.90 -13.25
CA ILE A 718 -27.82 16.59 -13.72
C ILE A 718 -27.53 17.74 -12.76
N ALA A 719 -26.38 17.75 -12.10
CA ALA A 719 -25.89 18.89 -11.34
C ALA A 719 -25.34 19.95 -12.31
N LEU A 720 -25.55 21.22 -11.99
CA LEU A 720 -25.17 22.38 -12.80
C LEU A 720 -24.60 23.46 -11.88
N VAL A 721 -23.35 23.84 -12.09
CA VAL A 721 -22.71 24.97 -11.41
C VAL A 721 -22.94 26.23 -12.25
N TYR A 722 -23.90 27.03 -11.82
CA TYR A 722 -24.41 28.18 -12.57
C TYR A 722 -24.18 29.48 -11.78
N LYS A 723 -23.41 30.42 -12.34
CA LYS A 723 -23.09 31.71 -11.68
C LYS A 723 -22.69 31.55 -10.19
N ASN A 724 -21.91 30.50 -9.89
CA ASN A 724 -21.45 30.09 -8.54
C ASN A 724 -22.55 29.56 -7.59
N LYS A 725 -23.62 28.99 -8.13
CA LYS A 725 -24.63 28.24 -7.38
C LYS A 725 -24.72 26.82 -7.88
N LEU A 726 -24.95 25.87 -6.97
CA LEU A 726 -25.37 24.53 -7.35
C LEU A 726 -26.88 24.49 -7.64
N LYS A 727 -27.22 24.19 -8.89
CA LYS A 727 -28.55 23.80 -9.35
C LYS A 727 -28.57 22.31 -9.72
N VAL A 728 -29.75 21.70 -9.77
CA VAL A 728 -29.92 20.32 -10.28
C VAL A 728 -31.14 20.25 -11.20
N LEU A 729 -30.94 19.71 -12.41
CA LEU A 729 -31.98 19.45 -13.41
C LEU A 729 -32.55 18.03 -13.23
N THR A 730 -33.87 17.93 -13.28
CA THR A 730 -34.63 16.66 -13.25
C THR A 730 -35.80 16.71 -14.22
N ASN A 731 -36.60 15.64 -14.30
CA ASN A 731 -37.89 15.65 -15.03
C ASN A 731 -38.83 16.82 -14.64
N ARG A 732 -38.69 17.40 -13.44
CA ARG A 732 -39.50 18.53 -12.97
C ARG A 732 -39.04 19.88 -13.54
N GLY A 733 -37.77 20.00 -13.92
CA GLY A 733 -37.11 21.24 -14.31
C GLY A 733 -35.83 21.45 -13.49
N LEU A 734 -35.22 22.62 -13.66
CA LEU A 734 -34.06 23.05 -12.89
C LEU A 734 -34.49 23.57 -11.51
N LYS A 735 -33.62 23.43 -10.50
CA LYS A 735 -33.86 23.91 -9.13
C LYS A 735 -32.55 24.25 -8.42
N ASP A 736 -32.53 25.35 -7.66
CA ASP A 736 -31.46 25.69 -6.71
C ASP A 736 -31.37 24.64 -5.57
N TYR A 737 -30.18 24.11 -5.31
CA TYR A 737 -29.88 23.20 -4.18
C TYR A 737 -28.83 23.74 -3.20
N GLY A 738 -28.02 24.73 -3.60
CA GLY A 738 -26.93 25.27 -2.77
C GLY A 738 -26.89 26.80 -2.66
N GLY A 739 -26.00 27.30 -1.80
CA GLY A 739 -25.68 28.72 -1.67
C GLY A 739 -24.79 29.26 -2.80
N LYS A 740 -24.27 30.48 -2.63
CA LYS A 740 -23.26 31.09 -3.53
C LYS A 740 -21.85 30.47 -3.41
N ASP A 741 -21.68 29.52 -2.49
CA ASP A 741 -20.38 29.04 -2.06
C ASP A 741 -19.96 27.75 -2.81
N HIS A 742 -20.83 27.19 -3.65
CA HIS A 742 -20.55 25.97 -4.43
C HIS A 742 -19.97 26.36 -5.79
N TYR A 743 -18.65 26.51 -5.82
CA TYR A 743 -17.91 26.96 -7.01
C TYR A 743 -17.29 25.82 -7.83
N TYR A 744 -16.72 24.78 -7.20
CA TYR A 744 -15.70 23.92 -7.84
C TYR A 744 -15.70 22.42 -7.50
N ASN A 745 -16.69 21.89 -6.76
CA ASN A 745 -16.64 20.49 -6.30
C ASN A 745 -18.04 19.85 -6.29
N VAL A 746 -18.30 18.89 -7.19
CA VAL A 746 -19.50 18.04 -7.19
C VAL A 746 -19.15 16.64 -7.69
N ILE A 747 -19.27 15.63 -6.82
CA ILE A 747 -19.07 14.22 -7.16
C ILE A 747 -20.42 13.57 -7.46
N GLY A 748 -20.60 12.99 -8.66
CA GLY A 748 -21.83 12.31 -9.10
C GLY A 748 -21.83 10.78 -8.94
N ASP A 749 -22.98 10.15 -9.24
CA ASP A 749 -23.10 8.68 -9.42
C ASP A 749 -23.03 8.22 -10.89
N SER A 750 -22.65 9.13 -11.80
CA SER A 750 -22.51 8.95 -13.26
C SER A 750 -21.81 7.65 -13.64
N ALA A 751 -20.63 7.40 -13.09
CA ALA A 751 -19.80 6.24 -13.37
C ALA A 751 -20.40 4.89 -12.89
N ASN A 752 -21.48 4.91 -12.10
CA ASN A 752 -22.00 3.73 -11.39
C ASN A 752 -23.45 3.32 -11.74
N SER A 753 -24.15 4.06 -12.61
CA SER A 753 -25.61 3.86 -12.80
C SER A 753 -26.10 3.61 -14.23
N TYR A 754 -26.02 2.34 -14.67
CA TYR A 754 -26.84 1.85 -15.78
C TYR A 754 -28.30 1.60 -15.37
N GLY A 755 -29.24 2.02 -16.23
CA GLY A 755 -30.67 1.82 -16.00
C GLY A 755 -31.17 0.47 -16.53
N THR A 756 -31.53 -0.45 -15.63
CA THR A 756 -32.92 -0.94 -15.44
C THR A 756 -33.00 -2.06 -14.40
N SER A 757 -34.17 -2.19 -13.75
CA SER A 757 -34.56 -3.28 -12.83
C SER A 757 -33.97 -3.23 -11.41
N THR A 758 -34.46 -2.30 -10.59
CA THR A 758 -34.14 -2.21 -9.15
C THR A 758 -34.65 -3.40 -8.33
N VAL A 759 -33.75 -4.09 -7.61
CA VAL A 759 -34.13 -4.88 -6.41
C VAL A 759 -33.11 -4.77 -5.27
N THR A 760 -31.79 -4.70 -5.57
CA THR A 760 -30.73 -4.92 -4.56
C THR A 760 -29.56 -3.91 -4.53
N THR A 761 -29.49 -2.94 -5.44
CA THR A 761 -28.24 -2.17 -5.70
C THR A 761 -28.33 -0.64 -5.58
N GLY A 762 -29.48 -0.07 -5.19
CA GLY A 762 -29.67 1.37 -5.03
C GLY A 762 -29.63 2.23 -6.32
N GLN A 763 -29.28 1.64 -7.46
CA GLN A 763 -29.22 2.28 -8.78
C GLN A 763 -30.58 2.90 -9.18
N GLY A 764 -30.55 4.03 -9.88
CA GLY A 764 -31.74 4.82 -10.19
C GLY A 764 -32.22 5.76 -9.08
N ARG A 765 -31.44 5.96 -7.99
CA ARG A 765 -31.72 6.98 -6.96
C ARG A 765 -31.11 8.35 -7.22
N SER A 766 -30.05 8.44 -8.02
CA SER A 766 -29.26 9.65 -8.33
C SER A 766 -28.80 10.44 -7.11
N THR A 767 -27.51 10.45 -6.84
CA THR A 767 -26.91 11.24 -5.77
C THR A 767 -25.73 12.08 -6.23
N PHE A 768 -25.51 13.17 -5.50
CA PHE A 768 -24.31 13.98 -5.58
C PHE A 768 -23.77 14.23 -4.17
N PHE A 769 -22.44 14.32 -4.02
CA PHE A 769 -21.84 15.07 -2.92
C PHE A 769 -21.37 16.42 -3.43
N ALA A 770 -21.65 17.50 -2.70
CA ALA A 770 -21.16 18.84 -3.02
C ALA A 770 -20.67 19.58 -1.77
N ARG A 771 -19.67 20.45 -1.93
CA ARG A 771 -19.12 21.28 -0.83
C ARG A 771 -19.00 22.75 -1.20
N GLY A 772 -18.73 23.58 -0.19
CA GLY A 772 -18.53 25.03 -0.35
C GLY A 772 -17.08 25.39 -0.68
N ASN A 773 -16.78 26.69 -0.69
CA ASN A 773 -15.41 27.20 -0.90
C ASN A 773 -14.48 26.84 0.27
N HIS A 774 -13.27 26.36 -0.06
CA HIS A 774 -12.24 25.77 0.81
C HIS A 774 -11.64 26.68 1.90
N GLY A 775 -12.20 27.87 2.15
CA GLY A 775 -11.68 28.82 3.14
C GLY A 775 -11.78 28.33 4.60
N ASP A 776 -12.75 27.45 4.88
CA ASP A 776 -12.83 26.70 6.13
C ASP A 776 -12.75 25.21 5.82
N HIS A 777 -11.64 24.56 6.19
CA HIS A 777 -11.42 23.10 6.15
C HIS A 777 -12.40 22.30 7.06
N LEU A 778 -13.32 23.00 7.73
CA LEU A 778 -14.42 22.48 8.55
C LEU A 778 -15.78 22.45 7.82
N LYS A 779 -15.83 22.84 6.53
CA LYS A 779 -17.07 22.83 5.72
C LYS A 779 -17.25 21.53 4.94
N HIS A 780 -17.73 20.54 5.67
CA HIS A 780 -18.06 19.19 5.21
C HIS A 780 -18.94 19.11 3.95
N TRP A 781 -18.79 18.01 3.21
CA TRP A 781 -19.63 17.69 2.04
C TRP A 781 -21.10 17.42 2.42
N GLU A 782 -22.03 17.91 1.61
CA GLU A 782 -23.45 17.61 1.69
C GLU A 782 -23.85 16.53 0.69
N LEU A 783 -24.53 15.48 1.16
CA LEU A 783 -25.21 14.50 0.30
C LEU A 783 -26.53 15.08 -0.23
N ILE A 784 -26.65 15.20 -1.55
CA ILE A 784 -27.83 15.68 -2.26
C ILE A 784 -28.48 14.50 -3.00
N SER A 785 -29.79 14.31 -2.79
CA SER A 785 -30.57 13.20 -3.35
C SER A 785 -31.84 13.76 -4.01
N PRO A 786 -31.74 14.31 -5.24
CA PRO A 786 -32.81 15.11 -5.87
C PRO A 786 -34.09 14.32 -6.17
N LEU A 787 -34.00 13.02 -6.47
CA LEU A 787 -35.19 12.22 -6.83
C LEU A 787 -36.14 11.98 -5.66
N LYS A 788 -35.69 12.23 -4.41
CA LYS A 788 -36.51 12.23 -3.18
C LYS A 788 -37.73 13.14 -3.30
N GLU A 789 -37.66 14.17 -4.13
CA GLU A 789 -38.78 15.08 -4.39
C GLU A 789 -39.78 14.50 -5.41
N ILE A 790 -39.30 13.68 -6.35
CA ILE A 790 -40.12 12.96 -7.34
C ILE A 790 -40.92 11.86 -6.64
N ASP A 791 -40.23 11.01 -5.87
CA ASP A 791 -40.83 10.05 -4.94
C ASP A 791 -39.90 9.82 -3.73
N LYS A 792 -40.48 9.74 -2.53
CA LYS A 792 -39.72 9.57 -1.28
C LYS A 792 -38.93 8.26 -1.26
N SER A 793 -39.38 7.21 -1.95
CA SER A 793 -38.65 5.93 -2.03
C SER A 793 -37.35 5.98 -2.81
N LEU A 794 -37.12 7.05 -3.59
CA LEU A 794 -35.86 7.29 -4.31
C LEU A 794 -34.86 8.11 -3.48
N GLY A 795 -35.26 8.62 -2.32
CA GLY A 795 -34.36 9.37 -1.45
C GLY A 795 -33.37 8.50 -0.69
N CYS A 796 -32.17 9.04 -0.46
CA CYS A 796 -31.23 8.53 0.52
C CYS A 796 -31.45 9.17 1.91
N ASP A 797 -30.93 8.51 2.94
CA ASP A 797 -30.74 9.10 4.26
C ASP A 797 -29.49 9.97 4.24
N LYS A 798 -29.55 11.15 4.85
CA LYS A 798 -28.39 12.05 4.91
C LYS A 798 -27.48 11.61 6.07
N PRO A 799 -26.15 11.51 5.87
CA PRO A 799 -25.22 11.47 6.99
C PRO A 799 -25.33 12.74 7.82
N LYS A 800 -24.85 12.70 9.07
CA LYS A 800 -24.54 13.93 9.80
C LYS A 800 -23.45 14.66 9.02
N HIS A 801 -23.65 15.94 8.71
CA HIS A 801 -22.69 16.71 7.91
C HIS A 801 -21.28 16.66 8.53
N GLU A 802 -21.17 16.84 9.85
CA GLU A 802 -19.93 16.77 10.64
C GLU A 802 -19.11 15.46 10.48
N ASN A 803 -19.72 14.38 9.99
CA ASN A 803 -19.05 13.10 9.83
C ASN A 803 -18.34 12.93 8.48
N VAL A 804 -18.71 13.66 7.41
CA VAL A 804 -18.16 13.42 6.07
C VAL A 804 -16.97 14.34 5.78
N SER A 805 -15.84 13.77 5.37
CA SER A 805 -14.62 14.52 5.01
C SER A 805 -14.21 14.30 3.56
N TYR A 806 -14.08 13.04 3.11
CA TYR A 806 -13.76 12.68 1.72
C TYR A 806 -14.68 11.54 1.25
N PRO A 807 -15.84 11.85 0.64
CA PRO A 807 -16.83 10.86 0.27
C PRO A 807 -16.53 10.18 -1.07
N TYR A 808 -16.57 8.84 -1.10
CA TYR A 808 -16.53 8.05 -2.33
C TYR A 808 -17.86 7.30 -2.52
N ILE A 809 -18.56 7.56 -3.63
CA ILE A 809 -19.89 6.99 -3.93
C ILE A 809 -19.73 5.60 -4.56
N LEU A 810 -20.15 4.55 -3.84
CA LEU A 810 -20.16 3.17 -4.34
C LEU A 810 -21.40 2.92 -5.22
N SER A 811 -22.57 3.43 -4.82
CA SER A 811 -23.79 3.40 -5.64
C SER A 811 -24.94 4.15 -4.97
N GLY A 812 -25.38 5.28 -5.51
CA GLY A 812 -26.57 5.99 -5.02
C GLY A 812 -26.46 6.35 -3.53
N CYS A 813 -27.11 5.56 -2.66
CA CYS A 813 -27.05 5.78 -1.21
C CYS A 813 -25.89 5.07 -0.49
N ASP A 814 -25.21 4.10 -1.11
CA ASP A 814 -24.01 3.47 -0.55
C ASP A 814 -22.79 4.33 -0.89
N PHE A 815 -22.07 4.76 0.14
CA PHE A 815 -20.83 5.52 0.05
C PHE A 815 -19.96 5.22 1.26
N ILE A 816 -18.71 5.64 1.21
CA ILE A 816 -17.75 5.65 2.31
C ILE A 816 -17.19 7.06 2.49
N SER A 817 -16.71 7.41 3.69
CA SER A 817 -15.93 8.64 3.90
C SER A 817 -14.57 8.30 4.50
N PHE A 818 -13.51 8.73 3.84
CA PHE A 818 -12.18 8.75 4.44
C PHE A 818 -12.04 9.93 5.40
N LYS A 819 -11.01 9.87 6.24
CA LYS A 819 -10.52 10.89 7.18
C LYS A 819 -9.01 11.09 6.95
N MET A 820 -8.48 12.23 7.40
CA MET A 820 -7.06 12.58 7.21
C MET A 820 -6.10 11.56 7.84
N ASN A 821 -6.45 11.01 9.00
CA ASN A 821 -5.72 9.94 9.69
C ASN A 821 -5.87 8.55 9.04
N GLY A 822 -6.16 8.49 7.73
CA GLY A 822 -6.40 7.26 6.97
C GLY A 822 -7.64 6.45 7.35
N ALA A 823 -8.44 6.88 8.33
CA ALA A 823 -9.60 6.11 8.82
C ALA A 823 -10.80 6.18 7.86
N ILE A 824 -11.62 5.12 7.81
CA ILE A 824 -12.79 5.03 6.92
C ILE A 824 -14.07 4.83 7.72
N LEU A 825 -14.99 5.80 7.56
CA LEU A 825 -16.33 5.75 8.10
C LEU A 825 -17.31 5.20 7.06
N LYS A 826 -17.96 4.08 7.37
CA LYS A 826 -19.15 3.59 6.65
C LYS A 826 -20.45 4.07 7.32
N PRO A 827 -21.52 4.38 6.57
CA PRO A 827 -22.84 4.65 7.15
C PRO A 827 -23.41 3.41 7.85
N GLU A 828 -23.96 3.58 9.06
CA GLU A 828 -24.51 2.49 9.90
C GLU A 828 -25.58 1.62 9.21
N SER A 829 -26.28 2.18 8.22
CA SER A 829 -27.37 1.54 7.46
C SER A 829 -27.00 1.12 6.03
N SER A 830 -25.73 1.23 5.64
CA SER A 830 -25.26 0.91 4.28
C SER A 830 -25.03 -0.60 4.06
N GLY A 831 -24.97 -1.03 2.80
CA GLY A 831 -24.60 -2.41 2.42
C GLY A 831 -23.09 -2.71 2.52
N VAL A 832 -22.33 -1.82 3.15
CA VAL A 832 -20.87 -1.77 3.14
C VAL A 832 -20.29 -2.53 4.34
N LEU A 833 -19.31 -3.39 4.08
CA LEU A 833 -18.43 -3.96 5.10
C LEU A 833 -17.05 -3.28 5.03
N VAL A 834 -16.31 -3.44 6.13
CA VAL A 834 -14.91 -3.05 6.31
C VAL A 834 -14.23 -4.29 6.90
N TYR A 835 -13.04 -4.67 6.43
CA TYR A 835 -12.32 -5.82 6.95
C TYR A 835 -10.81 -5.75 6.66
N PRO A 836 -9.91 -5.99 7.64
CA PRO A 836 -10.15 -5.94 9.09
C PRO A 836 -10.57 -4.52 9.50
N GLU A 837 -11.60 -4.41 10.34
CA GLU A 837 -12.24 -3.12 10.68
C GLU A 837 -11.33 -2.25 11.58
N GLU A 838 -10.56 -2.91 12.44
CA GLU A 838 -9.56 -2.38 13.35
C GLU A 838 -8.35 -1.69 12.68
N ARG A 839 -8.01 -2.04 11.43
CA ARG A 839 -6.94 -1.34 10.68
C ARG A 839 -7.41 -0.03 10.04
N PHE A 840 -8.73 0.13 9.88
CA PHE A 840 -9.35 1.28 9.21
C PHE A 840 -10.14 2.21 10.16
N ALA A 841 -10.22 1.88 11.46
CA ALA A 841 -10.89 2.70 12.46
C ALA A 841 -9.97 3.82 12.99
N ASP A 842 -10.53 4.90 13.55
CA ASP A 842 -9.75 5.99 14.19
C ASP A 842 -8.89 5.53 15.39
N LEU A 843 -9.19 4.34 15.94
CA LEU A 843 -8.55 3.72 17.09
C LEU A 843 -8.09 2.29 16.75
N ASP A 844 -7.17 1.73 17.54
CA ASP A 844 -6.93 0.28 17.59
C ASP A 844 -7.92 -0.44 18.55
N ALA A 845 -7.67 -1.73 18.79
CA ALA A 845 -8.42 -2.53 19.76
C ALA A 845 -8.11 -2.20 21.23
N SER A 846 -7.07 -1.42 21.54
CA SER A 846 -6.78 -0.92 22.90
C SER A 846 -7.44 0.44 23.20
N GLY A 847 -7.91 1.15 22.16
CA GLY A 847 -8.49 2.49 22.26
C GLY A 847 -7.48 3.63 22.07
N ALA A 848 -6.28 3.33 21.57
CA ALA A 848 -5.27 4.31 21.22
C ALA A 848 -5.66 5.06 19.93
N VAL A 849 -5.74 6.39 20.01
CA VAL A 849 -5.79 7.27 18.83
C VAL A 849 -4.40 7.30 18.22
N TYR A 850 -4.29 7.03 16.92
CA TYR A 850 -3.04 7.25 16.20
C TYR A 850 -2.90 8.73 15.83
N PRO A 851 -1.87 9.44 16.31
CA PRO A 851 -1.53 10.76 15.81
C PRO A 851 -0.79 10.61 14.48
N ASP A 852 -1.42 11.15 13.44
CA ASP A 852 -0.88 11.37 12.10
C ASP A 852 -0.51 10.11 11.27
N LEU A 853 -0.79 10.21 9.97
CA LEU A 853 -0.24 9.47 8.83
C LEU A 853 -1.17 9.77 7.65
N MET A 854 -0.93 10.91 7.00
CA MET A 854 -1.63 11.36 5.80
C MET A 854 -0.99 10.77 4.52
N ASP A 855 -0.45 9.54 4.56
CA ASP A 855 0.11 8.87 3.37
C ASP A 855 -1.03 8.60 2.39
N LEU A 856 -0.99 9.36 1.30
CA LEU A 856 -2.17 9.63 0.49
C LEU A 856 -1.81 9.82 -0.99
N ASP A 857 -0.80 10.61 -1.37
CA ASP A 857 -0.27 10.58 -2.74
C ASP A 857 0.51 9.28 -3.07
N ASN A 858 0.58 8.35 -2.11
CA ASN A 858 0.81 6.91 -2.33
C ASN A 858 2.23 6.61 -2.86
N ASP A 859 3.22 7.40 -2.43
CA ASP A 859 4.65 7.07 -2.56
C ASP A 859 5.18 6.19 -1.41
N GLY A 860 4.39 6.05 -0.33
CA GLY A 860 4.69 5.23 0.84
C GLY A 860 5.07 6.02 2.09
N PHE A 861 5.15 7.36 2.02
CA PHE A 861 5.54 8.20 3.15
C PHE A 861 4.58 9.37 3.37
N SER A 862 4.46 9.78 4.64
CA SER A 862 3.88 11.07 5.02
C SER A 862 4.23 11.38 6.46
N THR A 863 5.35 12.06 6.59
CA THR A 863 5.87 12.61 7.82
C THR A 863 5.34 14.02 8.04
N VAL A 864 5.57 14.57 9.24
CA VAL A 864 5.39 16.00 9.54
C VAL A 864 6.29 16.88 8.64
N GLN A 865 7.33 16.30 8.00
CA GLN A 865 8.16 16.98 7.02
C GLN A 865 7.51 17.02 5.63
N GLU A 866 6.86 15.96 5.12
CA GLU A 866 6.04 16.06 3.90
C GLU A 866 4.89 17.06 4.05
N GLU A 867 4.18 17.08 5.19
CA GLU A 867 3.13 18.10 5.42
C GLU A 867 3.74 19.51 5.39
N ALA A 868 4.88 19.71 6.05
CA ALA A 868 5.60 20.99 6.05
C ALA A 868 6.12 21.38 4.65
N GLU A 869 6.61 20.44 3.86
CA GLU A 869 7.15 20.69 2.50
C GLU A 869 6.03 20.91 1.46
N CYS A 870 4.92 20.16 1.54
CA CYS A 870 3.70 20.42 0.77
C CYS A 870 3.16 21.84 1.06
N ILE A 871 3.21 22.30 2.32
CA ILE A 871 2.83 23.67 2.71
C ILE A 871 3.90 24.73 2.32
N ALA A 872 5.18 24.35 2.31
CA ALA A 872 6.33 25.23 2.06
C ALA A 872 6.82 25.29 0.60
N GLY A 873 6.18 24.57 -0.33
CA GLY A 873 6.47 24.58 -1.76
C GLY A 873 5.59 25.48 -2.67
N PRO A 874 5.19 26.72 -2.31
CA PRO A 874 4.25 27.48 -3.12
C PRO A 874 4.89 28.06 -4.39
N SER A 875 4.77 27.34 -5.52
CA SER A 875 5.02 27.86 -6.87
C SER A 875 3.88 28.82 -7.31
N LYS A 876 3.67 29.89 -6.53
CA LYS A 876 2.54 30.85 -6.53
C LYS A 876 1.15 30.31 -6.20
N TYR A 877 0.91 29.01 -6.25
CA TYR A 877 -0.44 28.46 -6.06
C TYR A 877 -0.69 27.95 -4.63
N GLN A 878 -1.79 28.43 -4.04
CA GLN A 878 -2.57 27.83 -2.94
C GLN A 878 -1.83 27.49 -1.62
N HIS A 879 -1.16 28.47 -1.03
CA HIS A 879 -0.66 28.38 0.36
C HIS A 879 -1.79 28.03 1.36
N GLY A 880 -1.66 26.91 2.08
CA GLY A 880 -2.58 26.50 3.16
C GLY A 880 -3.73 25.57 2.78
N ARG A 881 -3.60 24.71 1.75
CA ARG A 881 -4.60 23.67 1.42
C ARG A 881 -4.02 22.25 1.45
N ILE A 882 -4.09 21.64 2.63
CA ILE A 882 -3.67 20.25 2.93
C ILE A 882 -4.36 19.20 2.03
N GLU A 883 -5.52 19.55 1.44
CA GLU A 883 -6.29 18.70 0.54
C GLU A 883 -5.53 18.30 -0.74
N TYR A 884 -4.54 19.07 -1.18
CA TYR A 884 -3.69 18.70 -2.32
C TYR A 884 -2.57 17.71 -1.95
N CYS A 885 -2.29 17.54 -0.65
CA CYS A 885 -1.49 16.43 -0.11
C CYS A 885 -2.41 15.24 0.28
N SER A 886 -3.58 15.10 -0.36
CA SER A 886 -4.52 13.98 -0.15
C SER A 886 -4.67 13.14 -1.41
N HIS A 887 -5.11 11.88 -1.28
CA HIS A 887 -4.93 10.87 -2.32
C HIS A 887 -5.61 11.39 -3.58
N PRO A 888 -4.96 11.43 -4.75
CA PRO A 888 -5.50 12.16 -5.89
C PRO A 888 -6.95 11.77 -6.26
N MET A 889 -7.33 10.49 -6.21
CA MET A 889 -8.75 10.03 -6.33
C MET A 889 -9.74 10.49 -5.23
N LEU A 890 -9.28 11.14 -4.16
CA LEU A 890 -10.07 11.77 -3.09
C LEU A 890 -10.09 13.31 -3.20
N SER A 891 -9.18 13.90 -4.00
CA SER A 891 -9.16 15.34 -4.33
C SER A 891 -9.65 15.65 -5.75
N ASP A 892 -9.80 14.62 -6.60
CA ASP A 892 -10.42 14.69 -7.93
C ASP A 892 -11.74 15.46 -7.88
N SER A 893 -11.80 16.52 -8.68
CA SER A 893 -12.86 17.53 -8.64
C SER A 893 -14.07 17.24 -9.53
N ASP A 894 -13.99 16.29 -10.48
CA ASP A 894 -15.13 15.83 -11.30
C ASP A 894 -15.39 14.32 -11.30
N GLY A 895 -14.46 13.48 -10.83
CA GLY A 895 -14.62 12.02 -10.78
C GLY A 895 -14.09 11.32 -12.04
N ASP A 896 -12.98 11.81 -12.56
CA ASP A 896 -12.08 11.17 -13.50
C ASP A 896 -11.56 9.78 -12.99
N ASN A 897 -10.61 9.20 -13.73
CA ASN A 897 -9.63 8.26 -13.17
C ASN A 897 -8.21 8.80 -13.45
N VAL A 898 -8.10 10.13 -13.43
CA VAL A 898 -6.99 10.98 -13.85
C VAL A 898 -6.87 12.05 -12.77
N LEU A 899 -5.65 12.48 -12.48
CA LEU A 899 -5.37 13.20 -11.26
C LEU A 899 -5.48 14.72 -11.49
N ASP A 900 -6.23 15.41 -10.64
CA ASP A 900 -6.34 16.89 -10.54
C ASP A 900 -4.96 17.59 -10.67
N SER A 901 -3.91 16.93 -10.15
CA SER A 901 -2.49 17.32 -10.25
C SER A 901 -1.85 17.08 -11.63
N LEU A 902 -2.02 15.89 -12.23
CA LEU A 902 -1.56 15.58 -13.58
C LEU A 902 -2.24 16.48 -14.61
N GLU A 903 -3.56 16.60 -14.51
CA GLU A 903 -4.41 17.53 -15.26
C GLU A 903 -3.85 18.95 -15.22
N SER A 904 -3.56 19.46 -14.02
CA SER A 904 -3.02 20.81 -13.81
C SER A 904 -1.70 21.09 -14.56
N LEU A 905 -0.87 20.08 -14.85
CA LEU A 905 0.35 20.24 -15.66
C LEU A 905 0.06 20.61 -17.13
N TYR A 906 -1.17 20.39 -17.60
CA TYR A 906 -1.59 20.59 -18.99
C TYR A 906 -2.77 21.57 -19.15
N GLN A 907 -3.12 22.32 -18.09
CA GLN A 907 -4.13 23.37 -18.14
C GLN A 907 -3.72 24.58 -18.99
N GLY A 908 -4.72 25.20 -19.61
CA GLY A 908 -4.62 26.59 -20.06
C GLY A 908 -5.00 27.55 -18.93
N ASN A 909 -4.35 28.72 -18.86
CA ASN A 909 -4.66 29.75 -17.85
C ASN A 909 -6.17 29.99 -17.69
N ASN A 910 -6.64 30.03 -16.45
CA ASN A 910 -8.05 30.23 -16.04
C ASN A 910 -9.04 29.12 -16.46
N LYS A 911 -8.57 27.93 -16.85
CA LYS A 911 -9.41 26.74 -17.02
C LYS A 911 -9.21 25.80 -15.83
N GLY A 912 -10.29 25.19 -15.33
CA GLY A 912 -10.22 24.14 -14.31
C GLY A 912 -9.84 22.78 -14.90
N ASN A 913 -9.78 21.78 -14.03
CA ASN A 913 -9.47 20.37 -14.33
C ASN A 913 -10.35 19.84 -15.48
N HIS A 914 -11.65 20.10 -15.42
CA HIS A 914 -12.69 19.76 -16.43
C HIS A 914 -12.46 20.23 -17.89
N TYR A 915 -11.29 20.80 -18.23
CA TYR A 915 -10.88 21.25 -19.56
C TYR A 915 -9.45 20.82 -19.95
N THR A 916 -8.78 19.94 -19.22
CA THR A 916 -7.44 19.42 -19.60
C THR A 916 -7.56 18.16 -20.42
N ARG A 917 -6.61 17.95 -21.34
CA ARG A 917 -6.65 16.91 -22.39
C ARG A 917 -6.75 15.45 -21.92
N PHE A 918 -6.74 15.20 -20.61
CA PHE A 918 -6.80 13.86 -20.01
C PHE A 918 -8.18 13.54 -19.41
N SER A 919 -8.94 14.54 -18.98
CA SER A 919 -10.27 14.37 -18.38
C SER A 919 -11.18 13.44 -19.19
N HIS A 920 -11.88 12.56 -18.46
CA HIS A 920 -12.89 11.63 -18.99
C HIS A 920 -14.02 12.38 -19.69
N ILE A 921 -14.33 13.56 -19.17
CA ILE A 921 -15.22 14.57 -19.74
C ILE A 921 -14.55 15.14 -21.00
N VAL A 922 -13.46 15.91 -20.83
CA VAL A 922 -12.89 16.80 -21.87
C VAL A 922 -11.43 16.53 -22.21
N GLY A 923 -11.16 15.47 -22.98
CA GLY A 923 -9.98 15.45 -23.86
C GLY A 923 -9.91 16.69 -24.77
N ASP A 924 -8.80 16.90 -25.50
CA ASP A 924 -8.56 18.12 -26.34
C ASP A 924 -9.42 18.20 -27.63
N TYR A 925 -10.73 17.97 -27.50
CA TYR A 925 -11.76 18.15 -28.52
C TYR A 925 -12.09 19.64 -28.76
N HIS A 926 -11.42 20.56 -28.05
CA HIS A 926 -11.39 21.99 -28.38
C HIS A 926 -10.87 22.27 -29.81
N LYS A 927 -10.16 21.30 -30.41
CA LYS A 927 -9.79 21.29 -31.83
C LYS A 927 -10.55 20.25 -32.67
N ASN A 928 -11.40 19.44 -32.04
CA ASN A 928 -12.01 18.21 -32.59
C ASN A 928 -10.99 17.25 -33.23
N GLU A 929 -9.78 17.16 -32.65
CA GLU A 929 -8.74 16.23 -33.07
C GLU A 929 -8.91 14.87 -32.36
N ILE A 930 -8.35 13.79 -32.94
CA ILE A 930 -8.19 12.52 -32.21
C ILE A 930 -7.10 12.71 -31.16
N GLY A 931 -7.50 13.04 -29.94
CA GLY A 931 -6.59 13.18 -28.79
C GLY A 931 -5.84 11.88 -28.48
N PRO A 932 -4.72 11.94 -27.74
CA PRO A 932 -3.92 10.77 -27.39
C PRO A 932 -4.66 9.85 -26.41
N TYR A 933 -5.50 8.98 -26.96
CA TYR A 933 -6.11 7.79 -26.35
C TYR A 933 -6.43 7.87 -24.84
N ASP A 934 -7.66 8.31 -24.51
CA ASP A 934 -8.49 7.84 -23.37
C ASP A 934 -7.73 7.57 -22.05
N GLY A 935 -7.94 8.44 -21.03
CA GLY A 935 -7.26 8.43 -19.71
C GLY A 935 -7.21 7.09 -18.96
N ASN A 936 -7.97 6.08 -19.41
CA ASN A 936 -7.71 4.64 -19.24
C ASN A 936 -6.29 4.14 -19.66
N LYS A 937 -5.25 4.98 -19.67
CA LYS A 937 -3.90 4.67 -20.16
C LYS A 937 -2.73 5.18 -19.35
N ASP A 938 -2.86 6.14 -18.44
CA ASP A 938 -1.75 6.67 -17.62
C ASP A 938 -2.23 6.70 -16.16
N ILE A 939 -2.14 5.55 -15.49
CA ILE A 939 -2.77 5.28 -14.18
C ILE A 939 -1.82 5.68 -13.05
N ASN A 940 -0.51 5.51 -13.24
CA ASN A 940 0.53 5.96 -12.30
C ASN A 940 0.97 7.43 -12.54
N SER A 941 0.44 8.10 -13.57
CA SER A 941 0.75 9.50 -13.92
C SER A 941 2.21 9.77 -14.33
N ASN A 942 2.91 8.77 -14.89
CA ASN A 942 4.29 8.91 -15.35
C ASN A 942 4.43 9.64 -16.71
N GLY A 943 3.33 9.89 -17.42
CA GLY A 943 3.31 10.54 -18.73
C GLY A 943 3.43 9.58 -19.94
N GLN A 944 3.36 8.27 -19.71
CA GLN A 944 3.38 7.22 -20.72
C GLN A 944 2.03 6.49 -20.80
N LEU A 945 1.99 5.28 -21.37
CA LEU A 945 0.74 4.58 -21.71
C LEU A 945 0.65 3.20 -21.03
N ASP A 946 0.73 3.20 -19.69
CA ASP A 946 0.53 2.12 -18.70
C ASP A 946 -0.41 0.97 -19.06
N LYS A 947 -1.41 1.17 -19.93
CA LYS A 947 -2.37 0.12 -20.34
C LYS A 947 -1.68 -1.21 -20.73
N TYR A 948 -0.41 -1.16 -21.15
CA TYR A 948 0.40 -2.33 -21.46
C TYR A 948 1.75 -2.39 -20.71
N GLU A 949 1.99 -1.60 -19.67
CA GLU A 949 3.23 -1.66 -18.88
C GLU A 949 3.20 -2.81 -17.87
N ASN A 950 3.82 -3.92 -18.28
CA ASN A 950 4.29 -5.04 -17.46
C ASN A 950 5.79 -5.21 -17.69
#